data_AF-A0A2E9QYR9-F1
#
_entry.id   AF-A0A2E9QYR9-F1
#
_cell.length_a   1.000
_cell.length_b   1.000
_cell.length_c   1.000
_cell.angle_alpha   90.00
_cell.angle_beta   90.00
_cell.angle_gamma   90.00
#
_symmetry.space_group_name_H-M   'P 1'
#
loop_
_entity.id
_entity.type
_entity.pdbx_description
1 polymer ?
#
loop_
_entity_poly.entity_id
_entity_poly.type
_entity_poly.pdbx_seq_one_letter_code
_entity_poly.pdbx_strand_id
1 'polypeptide(L)'
;MHLIYTPQTPSPLEAFAVYEGLLVVISQGHKPMKWKANIMHKRLSLQWLFLCTCVALVSHTLSPQLANADSCAKAPQGMSCIPGGKISIGHNNSAKNQRPSHQVQLDTFYMDKHEVSVRDYKKCIKAGYCFAPYRIPIPSIHRRSNQPISFVTWYEANRYCRWQGKRLPTEAEWERAAKGPKGNVSWTRPSCKQARGAGCGGKTAVSKQAPNGYGLYHMHGNVMEWVNDWYAPCYASCKNACGSACKGQQPKGPCQGTLTCPSRLRKVARGGGYQTSRQRMSPSARWAYGPNRRSFALGFRCASSSNTLQKHTSPAPVKRSTKPVPSKPLPTRLAKLFRETPEDNLKLKKLCPKRYRSGSNCRDPIHYVRSNEKRQHLFEAYLANRGGAYVGVGADQNYNFIAWARSRIVWLMDYDHVIVWLHKLHKALILRSSTGSEYFSHWKPAQAKATIQLLKSFYKGDKDLKMVLRLYRRYRRFLYRSFAREMKMPKAQRLDCKSCRHHWMLRPDMYNYIRTLYKLNRIRLMPGDLLGKKSLRGVAKAAKKMGVKVRVVYQSNAEEYWGYPAHYRRSFSIMPFDKDSVFIRTLSSPRWGRRGVSYFHYNLENALFHQRMIQERLPSPLPKGFRGYKGGKRYKLRYQFRHVGIRHIMERFRQPVGTAPKFSLIGFSPSWIQK
;
A
#
# COMPACT_ATOMS: atom_id res chain seq x y z
N MET A 1 -24.79 -55.59 -21.08
CA MET A 1 -24.04 -56.67 -20.40
C MET A 1 -23.38 -56.10 -19.16
N HIS A 2 -23.50 -56.83 -18.05
CA HIS A 2 -23.21 -56.45 -16.67
C HIS A 2 -21.78 -55.96 -16.39
N LEU A 3 -21.64 -55.17 -15.30
CA LEU A 3 -20.63 -55.24 -14.22
C LEU A 3 -20.90 -54.04 -13.28
N ILE A 4 -21.59 -54.17 -12.14
CA ILE A 4 -21.16 -54.67 -10.80
C ILE A 4 -20.20 -53.70 -10.06
N TYR A 5 -20.71 -53.25 -8.90
CA TYR A 5 -20.07 -52.91 -7.61
C TYR A 5 -19.87 -51.46 -7.09
N THR A 6 -20.63 -51.23 -6.01
CA THR A 6 -20.36 -50.57 -4.71
C THR A 6 -20.06 -49.07 -4.58
N PRO A 7 -20.83 -48.33 -3.76
CA PRO A 7 -20.55 -46.94 -3.40
C PRO A 7 -19.76 -46.83 -2.08
N GLN A 8 -18.59 -46.17 -2.14
CA GLN A 8 -17.95 -45.53 -0.99
C GLN A 8 -18.52 -44.12 -0.79
N THR A 9 -18.89 -43.80 0.45
CA THR A 9 -19.35 -42.47 0.90
C THR A 9 -18.21 -41.43 0.93
N PRO A 10 -18.37 -40.23 0.35
CA PRO A 10 -17.50 -39.08 0.61
C PRO A 10 -18.11 -38.07 1.60
N SER A 11 -17.21 -37.41 2.35
CA SER A 11 -17.43 -36.42 3.41
C SER A 11 -18.05 -35.09 2.95
N PRO A 12 -18.66 -34.30 3.86
CA PRO A 12 -19.60 -33.23 3.53
C PRO A 12 -18.91 -31.90 3.20
N LEU A 13 -18.84 -31.52 1.91
CA LEU A 13 -18.59 -30.14 1.47
C LEU A 13 -18.97 -29.86 0.00
N GLU A 14 -19.95 -30.58 -0.56
CA GLU A 14 -20.45 -30.37 -1.93
C GLU A 14 -21.98 -30.34 -2.03
N ALA A 15 -22.63 -29.36 -1.39
CA ALA A 15 -24.09 -29.21 -1.48
C ALA A 15 -24.58 -27.74 -1.50
N PHE A 16 -23.95 -26.85 -2.26
CA PHE A 16 -24.51 -25.50 -2.50
C PHE A 16 -24.10 -24.95 -3.88
N ALA A 17 -24.62 -25.55 -4.95
CA ALA A 17 -24.54 -24.99 -6.31
C ALA A 17 -25.60 -25.54 -7.26
N VAL A 18 -26.89 -25.31 -7.01
CA VAL A 18 -27.93 -25.25 -8.06
C VAL A 18 -28.97 -24.24 -7.59
N TYR A 19 -29.18 -23.16 -8.33
CA TYR A 19 -30.40 -22.33 -8.43
C TYR A 19 -30.01 -20.92 -8.92
N GLU A 20 -29.83 -20.78 -10.23
CA GLU A 20 -30.14 -19.54 -10.94
C GLU A 20 -31.19 -19.87 -12.00
N GLY A 21 -32.26 -19.07 -12.08
CA GLY A 21 -33.17 -19.08 -13.22
C GLY A 21 -34.55 -18.50 -12.92
N LEU A 22 -34.86 -17.38 -13.59
CA LEU A 22 -36.18 -16.74 -13.78
C LEU A 22 -36.77 -15.92 -12.61
N LEU A 23 -36.81 -14.58 -12.78
CA LEU A 23 -38.04 -13.86 -13.17
C LEU A 23 -37.79 -12.36 -13.39
N VAL A 24 -38.29 -11.88 -14.53
CA VAL A 24 -38.34 -10.50 -15.02
C VAL A 24 -39.80 -10.04 -14.94
N VAL A 25 -40.04 -8.88 -14.30
CA VAL A 25 -41.06 -7.82 -14.53
C VAL A 25 -42.50 -8.22 -14.93
N ILE A 26 -43.53 -7.74 -14.19
CA ILE A 26 -44.65 -6.88 -14.64
C ILE A 26 -45.70 -6.63 -13.52
N SER A 27 -46.11 -5.34 -13.43
CA SER A 27 -47.33 -4.64 -12.94
C SER A 27 -48.18 -5.13 -11.75
N GLN A 28 -48.35 -4.29 -10.71
CA GLN A 28 -49.49 -3.38 -10.43
C GLN A 28 -50.81 -4.03 -9.95
N GLY A 29 -51.34 -3.52 -8.82
CA GLY A 29 -52.79 -3.30 -8.66
C GLY A 29 -53.55 -4.10 -7.59
N HIS A 30 -53.98 -3.39 -6.53
CA HIS A 30 -55.26 -3.53 -5.79
C HIS A 30 -55.61 -4.79 -4.96
N LYS A 31 -55.52 -4.60 -3.62
CA LYS A 31 -56.53 -4.74 -2.53
C LYS A 31 -57.61 -5.87 -2.49
N PRO A 32 -58.14 -6.19 -1.28
CA PRO A 32 -58.40 -7.56 -0.80
C PRO A 32 -59.88 -7.92 -0.61
N MET A 33 -60.21 -9.21 -0.49
CA MET A 33 -61.32 -9.64 0.37
C MET A 33 -61.26 -11.12 0.75
N LYS A 34 -61.69 -11.39 1.98
CA LYS A 34 -61.70 -12.68 2.70
C LYS A 34 -62.94 -13.49 2.32
N TRP A 35 -62.83 -14.81 2.25
CA TRP A 35 -63.88 -15.74 2.65
C TRP A 35 -63.26 -16.90 3.45
N LYS A 36 -63.93 -17.25 4.55
CA LYS A 36 -63.59 -18.30 5.52
C LYS A 36 -64.47 -19.52 5.28
N ALA A 37 -64.00 -20.64 5.85
CA ALA A 37 -64.71 -21.89 6.21
C ALA A 37 -64.68 -22.97 5.11
N ASN A 38 -64.45 -24.26 5.38
CA ASN A 38 -64.16 -24.97 6.63
C ASN A 38 -63.75 -26.42 6.29
N ILE A 39 -63.04 -27.05 7.23
CA ILE A 39 -63.06 -28.49 7.54
C ILE A 39 -62.53 -29.46 6.46
N MET A 40 -61.26 -29.83 6.60
CA MET A 40 -60.78 -31.22 6.59
C MET A 40 -59.28 -31.18 6.85
N HIS A 41 -58.84 -31.50 8.08
CA HIS A 41 -57.53 -32.10 8.39
C HIS A 41 -57.36 -32.27 9.91
N LYS A 42 -58.34 -32.89 10.58
CA LYS A 42 -58.12 -33.57 11.86
C LYS A 42 -57.43 -34.91 11.57
N ARG A 43 -56.12 -34.87 11.30
CA ARG A 43 -55.18 -36.02 11.35
C ARG A 43 -53.70 -35.66 11.13
N LEU A 44 -53.38 -34.36 10.97
CA LEU A 44 -52.01 -33.85 10.83
C LEU A 44 -51.53 -33.01 12.03
N SER A 45 -52.27 -33.02 13.15
CA SER A 45 -52.02 -32.13 14.30
C SER A 45 -51.46 -32.82 15.56
N LEU A 46 -51.15 -34.12 15.55
CA LEU A 46 -50.48 -34.79 16.67
C LEU A 46 -49.03 -35.24 16.41
N GLN A 47 -48.58 -35.33 15.16
CA GLN A 47 -47.16 -35.67 14.86
C GLN A 47 -46.25 -34.44 14.77
N TRP A 48 -46.80 -33.22 14.60
CA TRP A 48 -46.02 -31.97 14.60
C TRP A 48 -45.83 -31.35 16.00
N LEU A 49 -46.62 -31.76 17.00
CA LEU A 49 -46.47 -31.31 18.38
C LEU A 49 -45.44 -32.11 19.19
N PHE A 50 -45.11 -33.35 18.77
CA PHE A 50 -44.07 -34.16 19.39
C PHE A 50 -42.66 -33.86 18.83
N LEU A 51 -42.55 -33.41 17.57
CA LEU A 51 -41.25 -33.01 17.00
C LEU A 51 -40.77 -31.63 17.51
N CYS A 52 -41.68 -30.74 17.88
CA CYS A 52 -41.34 -29.41 18.42
C CYS A 52 -41.03 -29.41 19.92
N THR A 53 -41.45 -30.42 20.69
CA THR A 53 -41.11 -30.54 22.12
C THR A 53 -39.79 -31.28 22.36
N CYS A 54 -39.37 -32.21 21.49
CA CYS A 54 -38.05 -32.85 21.59
C CYS A 54 -36.90 -31.97 21.08
N VAL A 55 -37.12 -31.01 20.17
CA VAL A 55 -36.10 -30.02 19.78
C VAL A 55 -35.99 -28.89 20.82
N ALA A 56 -37.04 -28.64 21.62
CA ALA A 56 -37.02 -27.68 22.73
C ALA A 56 -36.38 -28.24 24.01
N LEU A 57 -36.33 -29.57 24.20
CA LEU A 57 -35.73 -30.19 25.40
C LEU A 57 -34.25 -30.62 25.25
N VAL A 58 -33.68 -30.60 24.04
CA VAL A 58 -32.21 -30.70 23.83
C VAL A 58 -31.56 -29.32 23.66
N SER A 59 -32.36 -28.26 23.61
CA SER A 59 -31.89 -26.87 23.46
C SER A 59 -31.82 -26.10 24.79
N HIS A 60 -31.97 -26.77 25.95
CA HIS A 60 -31.99 -26.15 27.28
C HIS A 60 -30.95 -26.68 28.27
N THR A 61 -29.81 -27.22 27.78
CA THR A 61 -28.61 -27.43 28.62
C THR A 61 -27.32 -27.03 27.91
N LEU A 62 -27.35 -25.95 27.14
CA LEU A 62 -26.16 -25.14 26.87
C LEU A 62 -26.53 -23.67 27.03
N SER A 63 -26.86 -23.27 28.26
CA SER A 63 -26.54 -21.91 28.68
C SER A 63 -25.06 -21.68 28.34
N PRO A 64 -24.67 -20.61 27.62
CA PRO A 64 -23.29 -20.15 27.68
C PRO A 64 -23.09 -19.47 29.04
N GLN A 65 -23.28 -20.22 30.11
CA GLN A 65 -22.70 -19.91 31.41
C GLN A 65 -21.20 -20.08 31.23
N LEU A 66 -20.49 -18.95 31.26
CA LEU A 66 -19.07 -18.88 31.58
C LEU A 66 -18.13 -19.68 30.66
N ALA A 67 -18.02 -19.25 29.40
CA ALA A 67 -16.72 -19.37 28.72
C ALA A 67 -15.75 -18.35 29.32
N ASN A 68 -15.25 -18.72 30.49
CA ASN A 68 -14.20 -18.16 31.32
C ASN A 68 -13.56 -16.83 30.88
N ALA A 69 -13.64 -15.88 31.81
CA ALA A 69 -12.71 -14.76 31.98
C ALA A 69 -11.24 -15.20 32.25
N ASP A 70 -10.86 -16.45 31.97
CA ASP A 70 -9.69 -17.15 32.49
C ASP A 70 -8.89 -17.99 31.47
N SER A 71 -8.74 -17.55 30.22
CA SER A 71 -7.65 -18.10 29.40
C SER A 71 -6.86 -17.03 28.69
N CYS A 72 -5.99 -16.38 29.46
CA CYS A 72 -4.82 -15.78 28.85
C CYS A 72 -3.93 -16.88 28.28
N ALA A 73 -4.19 -17.27 27.03
CA ALA A 73 -3.27 -18.11 26.29
C ALA A 73 -1.90 -17.43 26.19
N LYS A 74 -0.86 -18.22 25.94
CA LYS A 74 0.52 -17.71 25.86
C LYS A 74 0.61 -16.55 24.87
N ALA A 75 0.93 -15.36 25.40
CA ALA A 75 1.00 -14.16 24.59
C ALA A 75 2.12 -14.25 23.54
N PRO A 76 1.93 -13.65 22.35
CA PRO A 76 3.02 -13.53 21.38
C PRO A 76 4.25 -12.87 22.00
N GLN A 77 5.43 -13.22 21.51
CA GLN A 77 6.69 -12.64 22.01
C GLN A 77 6.63 -11.10 22.03
N GLY A 78 6.92 -10.51 23.19
CA GLY A 78 6.92 -9.05 23.39
C GLY A 78 5.55 -8.44 23.64
N MET A 79 4.49 -9.23 23.78
CA MET A 79 3.14 -8.79 24.14
C MET A 79 2.75 -9.33 25.52
N SER A 80 1.78 -8.67 26.14
CA SER A 80 1.07 -9.15 27.33
C SER A 80 -0.36 -9.49 26.96
N CYS A 81 -0.91 -10.52 27.59
CA CYS A 81 -2.33 -10.83 27.51
C CYS A 81 -3.12 -9.89 28.43
N ILE A 82 -4.25 -9.39 27.93
CA ILE A 82 -5.19 -8.55 28.67
C ILE A 82 -6.53 -9.29 28.67
N PRO A 83 -6.98 -9.80 29.83
CA PRO A 83 -8.26 -10.48 29.94
C PRO A 83 -9.41 -9.58 29.49
N GLY A 84 -10.30 -10.16 28.69
CA GLY A 84 -11.57 -9.56 28.30
C GLY A 84 -12.53 -9.43 29.49
N GLY A 85 -13.79 -9.15 29.18
CA GLY A 85 -14.86 -9.00 30.15
C GLY A 85 -15.61 -7.68 30.02
N LYS A 86 -16.61 -7.53 30.89
CA LYS A 86 -17.34 -6.25 31.06
C LYS A 86 -16.43 -5.28 31.80
N ILE A 87 -16.19 -4.13 31.20
CA ILE A 87 -15.31 -3.10 31.75
C ILE A 87 -15.98 -1.73 31.69
N SER A 88 -15.73 -0.91 32.70
CA SER A 88 -16.12 0.49 32.69
C SER A 88 -15.08 1.34 31.95
N ILE A 89 -15.51 2.12 30.98
CA ILE A 89 -14.72 3.08 30.18
C ILE A 89 -15.19 4.50 30.47
N GLY A 90 -14.26 5.45 30.52
CA GLY A 90 -14.53 6.83 30.89
C GLY A 90 -14.66 7.03 32.40
N HIS A 91 -14.83 8.28 32.81
CA HIS A 91 -14.89 8.68 34.21
C HIS A 91 -15.84 9.85 34.42
N ASN A 92 -16.83 9.70 35.31
CA ASN A 92 -17.90 10.70 35.49
C ASN A 92 -17.38 12.05 36.01
N ASN A 93 -16.38 12.06 36.89
CA ASN A 93 -15.86 13.28 37.51
C ASN A 93 -14.58 13.78 36.80
N SER A 94 -14.58 13.77 35.46
CA SER A 94 -13.42 14.14 34.65
C SER A 94 -13.78 15.12 33.52
N ALA A 95 -12.83 15.44 32.62
CA ALA A 95 -13.09 16.35 31.52
C ALA A 95 -14.24 15.86 30.62
N LYS A 96 -14.98 16.79 30.01
CA LYS A 96 -16.16 16.49 29.16
C LYS A 96 -15.92 15.39 28.12
N ASN A 97 -14.73 15.32 27.54
CA ASN A 97 -14.42 14.33 26.52
C ASN A 97 -14.21 12.91 27.06
N GLN A 98 -14.13 12.73 28.37
CA GLN A 98 -13.93 11.45 29.06
C GLN A 98 -15.23 10.96 29.73
N ARG A 99 -16.33 11.72 29.58
CA ARG A 99 -17.64 11.48 30.22
C ARG A 99 -18.70 11.02 29.21
N PRO A 100 -19.75 10.32 29.68
CA PRO A 100 -19.84 9.66 30.99
C PRO A 100 -19.04 8.35 31.01
N SER A 101 -18.85 7.82 32.21
CA SER A 101 -18.45 6.42 32.41
C SER A 101 -19.55 5.49 31.87
N HIS A 102 -19.18 4.42 31.18
CA HIS A 102 -20.11 3.47 30.57
C HIS A 102 -19.48 2.07 30.43
N GLN A 103 -20.31 1.04 30.39
CA GLN A 103 -19.86 -0.34 30.25
C GLN A 103 -19.63 -0.72 28.77
N VAL A 104 -18.57 -1.47 28.53
CA VAL A 104 -18.28 -2.13 27.24
C VAL A 104 -17.87 -3.58 27.51
N GLN A 105 -18.13 -4.46 26.55
CA GLN A 105 -17.67 -5.84 26.59
C GLN A 105 -16.44 -5.96 25.67
N LEU A 106 -15.29 -6.37 26.22
CA LEU A 106 -14.12 -6.70 25.42
C LEU A 106 -13.87 -8.21 25.40
N ASP A 107 -13.35 -8.72 24.29
CA ASP A 107 -12.75 -10.05 24.27
C ASP A 107 -11.30 -9.95 24.76
N THR A 108 -10.73 -11.09 25.17
CA THR A 108 -9.31 -11.17 25.49
C THR A 108 -8.46 -10.78 24.28
N PHE A 109 -7.45 -9.94 24.52
CA PHE A 109 -6.56 -9.45 23.48
C PHE A 109 -5.11 -9.36 24.01
N TYR A 110 -4.18 -9.14 23.09
CA TYR A 110 -2.76 -9.01 23.41
C TYR A 110 -2.29 -7.60 23.07
N MET A 111 -1.48 -6.98 23.92
CA MET A 111 -0.91 -5.65 23.69
C MET A 111 0.60 -5.67 23.83
N ASP A 112 1.31 -4.93 22.98
CA ASP A 112 2.75 -4.77 23.10
C ASP A 112 3.12 -4.26 24.51
N LYS A 113 4.10 -4.93 25.15
CA LYS A 113 4.60 -4.55 26.48
C LYS A 113 5.13 -3.11 26.51
N HIS A 114 5.62 -2.65 25.38
CA HIS A 114 6.29 -1.37 25.21
C HIS A 114 5.71 -0.61 24.02
N GLU A 115 5.88 0.72 24.03
CA GLU A 115 5.80 1.53 22.82
C GLU A 115 6.77 1.00 21.75
N VAL A 116 6.42 1.17 20.47
CA VAL A 116 7.31 0.75 19.38
C VAL A 116 8.61 1.55 19.44
N SER A 117 9.76 0.87 19.49
CA SER A 117 11.06 1.55 19.55
C SER A 117 11.51 2.08 18.17
N VAL A 118 12.41 3.07 18.17
CA VAL A 118 13.09 3.52 16.94
C VAL A 118 13.82 2.36 16.25
N ARG A 119 14.45 1.46 17.02
CA ARG A 119 15.12 0.25 16.52
C ARG A 119 14.15 -0.65 15.76
N ASP A 120 12.98 -0.93 16.31
CA ASP A 120 12.02 -1.85 15.69
C ASP A 120 11.32 -1.22 14.49
N TYR A 121 11.01 0.08 14.56
CA TYR A 121 10.50 0.82 13.40
C TYR A 121 11.51 0.87 12.24
N LYS A 122 12.83 0.99 12.51
CA LYS A 122 13.89 0.89 11.50
C LYS A 122 13.88 -0.46 10.76
N LYS A 123 13.49 -1.56 11.42
CA LYS A 123 13.32 -2.87 10.75
C LYS A 123 12.21 -2.80 9.70
N CYS A 124 11.09 -2.14 10.00
CA CYS A 124 10.00 -1.92 9.05
C CYS A 124 10.41 -1.04 7.85
N ILE A 125 11.27 -0.04 8.09
CA ILE A 125 11.84 0.79 7.02
C ILE A 125 12.77 -0.04 6.13
N LYS A 126 13.69 -0.82 6.73
CA LYS A 126 14.60 -1.71 5.99
C LYS A 126 13.81 -2.75 5.17
N ALA A 127 12.68 -3.20 5.69
CA ALA A 127 11.73 -4.07 5.02
C ALA A 127 10.93 -3.38 3.89
N GLY A 128 11.00 -2.05 3.74
CA GLY A 128 10.26 -1.31 2.72
C GLY A 128 8.76 -1.16 2.99
N TYR A 129 8.26 -1.56 4.17
CA TYR A 129 6.86 -1.38 4.54
C TYR A 129 6.58 0.00 5.13
N CYS A 130 7.52 0.53 5.93
CA CYS A 130 7.39 1.82 6.58
C CYS A 130 8.26 2.88 5.91
N PHE A 131 7.84 4.14 6.03
CA PHE A 131 8.62 5.28 5.56
C PHE A 131 9.52 5.82 6.68
N ALA A 132 10.71 6.29 6.31
CA ALA A 132 11.48 7.13 7.20
C ALA A 132 10.67 8.42 7.48
N PRO A 133 10.50 8.83 8.75
CA PRO A 133 9.82 10.07 9.06
C PRO A 133 10.55 11.24 8.35
N TYR A 134 9.81 11.97 7.53
CA TYR A 134 10.35 12.96 6.59
C TYR A 134 11.06 14.12 7.29
N ARG A 135 12.26 14.52 6.80
CA ARG A 135 12.96 15.78 7.10
C ARG A 135 13.11 16.15 8.59
N ILE A 136 13.71 15.27 9.38
CA ILE A 136 14.37 15.72 10.61
C ILE A 136 15.88 15.68 10.34
N PRO A 137 16.62 16.80 10.45
CA PRO A 137 18.08 16.75 10.52
C PRO A 137 18.47 15.82 11.66
N ILE A 138 19.16 14.74 11.33
CA ILE A 138 19.50 13.67 12.28
C ILE A 138 20.80 14.04 12.96
N PRO A 139 20.78 14.37 14.25
CA PRO A 139 21.63 13.58 15.16
C PRO A 139 20.90 12.97 16.36
N SER A 140 19.84 13.55 16.90
CA SER A 140 19.36 13.14 18.25
C SER A 140 18.39 11.95 18.27
N ILE A 141 17.44 11.87 17.34
CA ILE A 141 16.35 10.86 17.37
C ILE A 141 16.80 9.49 16.83
N HIS A 142 17.80 9.45 15.95
CA HIS A 142 18.31 8.18 15.41
C HIS A 142 19.45 7.58 16.22
N ARG A 143 20.07 8.33 17.15
CA ARG A 143 21.14 7.83 18.05
C ARG A 143 20.60 6.95 19.17
N ARG A 144 19.38 7.19 19.66
CA ARG A 144 18.81 6.46 20.81
C ARG A 144 17.82 5.39 20.38
N SER A 145 18.36 4.26 19.92
CA SER A 145 17.62 3.14 19.30
C SER A 145 16.50 2.54 20.18
N ASN A 146 16.63 2.65 21.49
CA ASN A 146 15.69 2.10 22.49
C ASN A 146 14.58 3.06 22.93
N GLN A 147 14.56 4.31 22.46
CA GLN A 147 13.46 5.24 22.72
C GLN A 147 12.23 4.94 21.86
N PRO A 148 11.02 5.39 22.25
CA PRO A 148 9.85 5.22 21.42
C PRO A 148 10.00 6.01 20.12
N ILE A 149 9.60 5.37 19.02
CA ILE A 149 9.38 6.05 17.76
C ILE A 149 8.28 7.09 17.95
N SER A 150 8.55 8.30 17.49
CA SER A 150 7.62 9.43 17.53
C SER A 150 7.62 10.14 16.19
N PHE A 151 6.84 11.21 16.06
CA PHE A 151 6.76 11.98 14.82
C PHE A 151 6.22 11.16 13.63
N VAL A 152 5.38 10.17 13.94
CA VAL A 152 4.67 9.33 12.99
C VAL A 152 3.19 9.70 12.94
N THR A 153 2.62 9.65 11.75
CA THR A 153 1.17 9.81 11.53
C THR A 153 0.41 8.57 12.00
N TRP A 154 -0.91 8.69 12.16
CA TRP A 154 -1.77 7.55 12.48
C TRP A 154 -1.67 6.45 11.40
N TYR A 155 -1.58 6.84 10.13
CA TYR A 155 -1.46 5.89 9.02
C TYR A 155 -0.16 5.09 9.05
N GLU A 156 0.95 5.73 9.43
CA GLU A 156 2.26 5.07 9.58
C GLU A 156 2.29 4.14 10.79
N ALA A 157 1.70 4.55 11.91
CA ALA A 157 1.54 3.72 13.09
C ALA A 157 0.70 2.46 12.78
N ASN A 158 -0.47 2.65 12.16
CA ASN A 158 -1.33 1.56 11.74
C ASN A 158 -0.65 0.60 10.75
N ARG A 159 0.08 1.16 9.77
CA ARG A 159 0.86 0.40 8.79
C ARG A 159 1.95 -0.46 9.44
N TYR A 160 2.69 0.08 10.42
CA TYR A 160 3.68 -0.70 11.17
C TYR A 160 3.03 -1.87 11.91
N CYS A 161 1.92 -1.62 12.62
CA CYS A 161 1.24 -2.69 13.34
C CYS A 161 0.78 -3.79 12.40
N ARG A 162 0.18 -3.43 11.25
CA ARG A 162 -0.22 -4.41 10.22
C ARG A 162 0.97 -5.19 9.65
N TRP A 163 2.11 -4.54 9.44
CA TRP A 163 3.34 -5.21 9.00
C TRP A 163 3.76 -6.33 9.97
N GLN A 164 3.59 -6.12 11.27
CA GLN A 164 3.86 -7.11 12.31
C GLN A 164 2.76 -8.18 12.48
N GLY A 165 1.71 -8.17 11.64
CA GLY A 165 0.54 -9.03 11.83
C GLY A 165 -0.39 -8.58 12.97
N LYS A 166 -0.28 -7.32 13.38
CA LYS A 166 -1.00 -6.69 14.50
C LYS A 166 -1.92 -5.57 13.99
N ARG A 167 -2.53 -4.82 14.91
CA ARG A 167 -3.32 -3.61 14.68
C ARG A 167 -3.01 -2.55 15.74
N LEU A 168 -3.50 -1.33 15.56
CA LEU A 168 -3.58 -0.40 16.69
C LEU A 168 -4.65 -0.90 17.69
N PRO A 169 -4.45 -0.70 19.00
CA PRO A 169 -5.50 -0.97 19.98
C PRO A 169 -6.70 -0.06 19.74
N THR A 170 -7.90 -0.50 20.13
CA THR A 170 -9.03 0.41 20.29
C THR A 170 -8.80 1.31 21.50
N GLU A 171 -9.53 2.41 21.58
CA GLU A 171 -9.49 3.31 22.73
C GLU A 171 -9.89 2.58 24.02
N ALA A 172 -10.92 1.72 23.94
CA ALA A 172 -11.39 0.92 25.05
C ALA A 172 -10.37 -0.13 25.51
N GLU A 173 -9.74 -0.84 24.57
CA GLU A 173 -8.66 -1.78 24.86
C GLU A 173 -7.47 -1.09 25.55
N TRP A 174 -7.07 0.08 25.04
CA TRP A 174 -5.99 0.85 25.63
C TRP A 174 -6.30 1.27 27.05
N GLU A 175 -7.53 1.75 27.31
CA GLU A 175 -7.94 2.16 28.66
C GLU A 175 -8.01 0.97 29.63
N ARG A 176 -8.54 -0.17 29.20
CA ARG A 176 -8.51 -1.43 29.99
C ARG A 176 -7.09 -1.81 30.38
N ALA A 177 -6.20 -1.80 29.40
CA ALA A 177 -4.79 -2.11 29.60
C ALA A 177 -4.13 -1.12 30.57
N ALA A 178 -4.44 0.18 30.47
CA ALA A 178 -3.89 1.22 31.34
C ALA A 178 -4.41 1.16 32.79
N LYS A 179 -5.65 0.70 33.00
CA LYS A 179 -6.27 0.51 34.32
C LYS A 179 -5.64 -0.61 35.16
N GLY A 180 -4.93 -1.55 34.52
CA GLY A 180 -4.34 -2.71 35.20
C GLY A 180 -5.38 -3.73 35.68
N PRO A 181 -4.93 -4.86 36.29
CA PRO A 181 -5.82 -5.94 36.74
C PRO A 181 -6.73 -5.52 37.90
N LYS A 182 -6.21 -4.73 38.85
CA LYS A 182 -6.94 -4.29 40.05
C LYS A 182 -8.03 -3.25 39.79
N GLY A 183 -8.14 -2.72 38.57
CA GLY A 183 -9.19 -1.76 38.21
C GLY A 183 -8.91 -0.34 38.72
N ASN A 184 -8.56 0.52 37.77
CA ASN A 184 -8.30 1.96 37.94
C ASN A 184 -6.99 2.30 38.66
N VAL A 185 -6.33 3.35 38.14
CA VAL A 185 -5.11 3.88 38.70
C VAL A 185 -5.34 5.36 38.96
N SER A 186 -5.54 5.70 40.23
CA SER A 186 -5.77 7.08 40.67
C SER A 186 -4.54 7.57 41.43
N TRP A 187 -3.93 8.64 40.94
CA TRP A 187 -2.83 9.31 41.61
C TRP A 187 -3.19 10.79 41.76
N THR A 188 -3.13 11.31 42.97
CA THR A 188 -3.33 12.74 43.24
C THR A 188 -2.14 13.57 42.73
N ARG A 189 -0.91 13.07 42.91
CA ARG A 189 0.34 13.67 42.40
C ARG A 189 1.28 12.59 41.86
N PRO A 190 1.10 12.12 40.61
CA PRO A 190 1.91 11.02 40.09
C PRO A 190 3.39 11.40 40.00
N SER A 191 4.25 10.56 40.56
CA SER A 191 5.70 10.67 40.46
C SER A 191 6.18 10.43 39.03
N CYS A 192 7.43 10.78 38.73
CA CYS A 192 8.02 10.47 37.43
C CYS A 192 8.13 8.96 37.13
N LYS A 193 8.11 8.10 38.17
CA LYS A 193 8.07 6.64 38.02
C LYS A 193 6.69 6.13 37.59
N GLN A 194 5.62 6.80 38.04
CA GLN A 194 4.23 6.45 37.72
C GLN A 194 3.78 7.04 36.38
N ALA A 195 4.13 8.31 36.13
CA ALA A 195 3.75 9.01 34.90
C ALA A 195 4.93 9.86 34.40
N ARG A 196 5.52 9.48 33.27
CA ARG A 196 6.69 10.18 32.71
C ARG A 196 6.26 11.39 31.88
N GLY A 197 5.72 12.40 32.55
CA GLY A 197 5.27 13.66 31.95
C GLY A 197 6.23 14.83 32.16
N ALA A 198 5.68 16.04 32.11
CA ALA A 198 6.43 17.28 32.29
C ALA A 198 7.21 17.29 33.63
N GLY A 199 8.43 17.80 33.58
CA GLY A 199 9.36 17.81 34.72
C GLY A 199 10.14 16.51 34.94
N CYS A 200 9.92 15.45 34.15
CA CYS A 200 10.63 14.16 34.28
C CYS A 200 11.79 13.98 33.29
N GLY A 201 12.21 15.06 32.64
CA GLY A 201 13.11 15.05 31.49
C GLY A 201 12.42 14.59 30.20
N GLY A 202 13.21 14.38 29.14
CA GLY A 202 12.68 13.93 27.85
C GLY A 202 12.26 12.45 27.81
N LYS A 203 11.92 11.99 26.59
CA LYS A 203 11.68 10.58 26.29
C LYS A 203 12.81 9.69 26.81
N THR A 204 12.47 8.48 27.22
CA THR A 204 13.44 7.50 27.72
C THR A 204 13.32 6.17 26.99
N ALA A 205 14.12 5.18 27.38
CA ALA A 205 14.05 3.84 26.81
C ALA A 205 12.68 3.22 27.10
N VAL A 206 12.10 2.55 26.10
CA VAL A 206 10.74 1.99 26.19
C VAL A 206 10.60 0.92 27.28
N SER A 207 11.71 0.34 27.76
CA SER A 207 11.76 -0.68 28.81
C SER A 207 12.13 -0.12 30.20
N LYS A 208 12.29 1.20 30.36
CA LYS A 208 12.61 1.81 31.66
C LYS A 208 11.35 1.97 32.50
N GLN A 209 11.49 2.00 33.83
CA GLN A 209 10.40 2.09 34.84
C GLN A 209 9.69 0.77 35.08
N ALA A 210 8.94 0.66 36.18
CA ALA A 210 8.17 -0.55 36.48
C ALA A 210 6.94 -0.63 35.56
N PRO A 211 6.60 -1.82 35.03
CA PRO A 211 5.35 -2.00 34.30
C PRO A 211 4.15 -1.96 35.25
N ASN A 212 2.96 -1.75 34.70
CA ASN A 212 1.71 -1.98 35.44
C ASN A 212 1.47 -3.48 35.68
N GLY A 213 0.38 -3.82 36.37
CA GLY A 213 0.05 -5.22 36.71
C GLY A 213 -0.19 -6.18 35.53
N TYR A 214 -0.22 -5.69 34.27
CA TYR A 214 -0.23 -6.52 33.07
C TYR A 214 1.15 -6.63 32.41
N GLY A 215 2.22 -6.11 33.01
CA GLY A 215 3.55 -6.08 32.39
C GLY A 215 3.69 -5.01 31.30
N LEU A 216 2.82 -4.00 31.27
CA LEU A 216 2.87 -2.90 30.29
C LEU A 216 3.61 -1.69 30.85
N TYR A 217 4.61 -1.22 30.11
CA TYR A 217 5.43 -0.07 30.46
C TYR A 217 4.87 1.22 29.84
N HIS A 218 5.14 2.37 30.46
CA HIS A 218 4.81 3.71 29.93
C HIS A 218 3.35 3.87 29.49
N MET A 219 2.39 3.29 30.21
CA MET A 219 0.96 3.56 29.92
C MET A 219 0.59 5.02 30.19
N HIS A 220 1.38 5.74 31.00
CA HIS A 220 1.19 7.17 31.29
C HIS A 220 2.51 7.92 31.10
N GLY A 221 2.57 8.80 30.10
CA GLY A 221 3.78 9.57 29.75
C GLY A 221 4.68 8.91 28.71
N ASN A 222 5.94 9.35 28.65
CA ASN A 222 6.88 9.06 27.57
C ASN A 222 6.39 9.60 26.22
N VAL A 223 5.57 8.88 25.43
CA VAL A 223 4.83 9.47 24.31
C VAL A 223 3.33 9.20 24.41
N MET A 224 2.53 10.13 23.88
CA MET A 224 1.13 9.82 23.59
C MET A 224 1.06 8.70 22.56
N GLU A 225 0.00 7.91 22.62
CA GLU A 225 -0.15 6.74 21.76
C GLU A 225 -1.37 6.85 20.87
N TRP A 226 -1.16 6.73 19.55
CA TRP A 226 -2.26 6.56 18.60
C TRP A 226 -3.06 5.30 18.90
N VAL A 227 -4.40 5.42 18.92
CA VAL A 227 -5.33 4.28 18.95
C VAL A 227 -6.17 4.26 17.67
N ASN A 228 -6.92 3.17 17.45
CA ASN A 228 -7.66 2.96 16.21
C ASN A 228 -8.83 3.95 16.03
N ASP A 229 -9.42 4.41 17.12
CA ASP A 229 -10.72 5.10 17.15
C ASP A 229 -10.67 6.51 16.54
N TRP A 230 -11.78 6.89 15.90
CA TRP A 230 -12.05 8.28 15.54
C TRP A 230 -12.53 9.05 16.76
N TYR A 231 -12.02 10.26 16.93
CA TYR A 231 -12.35 11.09 18.08
C TYR A 231 -13.77 11.61 18.01
N ALA A 232 -14.51 11.45 19.11
CA ALA A 232 -15.74 12.16 19.40
C ALA A 232 -15.56 13.04 20.66
N PRO A 233 -16.15 14.24 20.69
CA PRO A 233 -15.99 15.22 21.79
C PRO A 233 -16.48 14.76 23.17
N CYS A 234 -17.28 13.69 23.25
CA CYS A 234 -17.73 13.03 24.48
C CYS A 234 -18.24 11.61 24.13
N TYR A 235 -18.48 10.77 25.15
CA TYR A 235 -19.13 9.48 24.92
C TYR A 235 -20.64 9.62 24.73
N ALA A 236 -21.31 10.48 25.50
CA ALA A 236 -22.75 10.76 25.41
C ALA A 236 -23.08 12.20 25.82
N SER A 237 -24.31 12.63 25.56
CA SER A 237 -24.89 13.90 26.03
C SER A 237 -24.14 15.17 25.56
N CYS A 238 -23.55 15.12 24.36
CA CYS A 238 -23.03 16.31 23.69
C CYS A 238 -23.22 16.23 22.17
N LYS A 239 -23.15 17.39 21.50
CA LYS A 239 -23.18 17.47 20.04
C LYS A 239 -22.03 16.65 19.44
N ASN A 240 -22.36 15.79 18.47
CA ASN A 240 -21.43 14.84 17.85
C ASN A 240 -20.83 13.81 18.82
N ALA A 241 -21.55 13.42 19.88
CA ALA A 241 -21.14 12.35 20.78
C ALA A 241 -20.73 11.05 20.05
N CYS A 242 -19.97 10.21 20.74
CA CYS A 242 -19.67 8.88 20.22
C CYS A 242 -20.94 8.03 20.12
N GLY A 243 -21.81 8.11 21.12
CA GLY A 243 -23.08 7.40 21.16
C GLY A 243 -22.86 5.88 21.19
N SER A 244 -23.71 5.15 20.46
CA SER A 244 -23.64 3.70 20.33
C SER A 244 -22.29 3.19 19.81
N ALA A 245 -21.54 4.01 19.06
CA ALA A 245 -20.26 3.60 18.48
C ALA A 245 -19.14 3.36 19.52
N CYS A 246 -19.31 3.84 20.76
CA CYS A 246 -18.40 3.57 21.87
C CYS A 246 -18.98 2.60 22.92
N LYS A 247 -20.18 2.08 22.72
CA LYS A 247 -20.87 1.19 23.67
C LYS A 247 -20.95 -0.25 23.14
N GLY A 248 -21.29 -1.18 24.01
CA GLY A 248 -21.58 -2.57 23.63
C GLY A 248 -20.32 -3.41 23.45
N GLN A 249 -20.37 -4.36 22.52
CA GLN A 249 -19.30 -5.34 22.30
C GLN A 249 -18.22 -4.80 21.37
N GLN A 250 -16.96 -4.90 21.83
CA GLN A 250 -15.75 -4.58 21.07
C GLN A 250 -15.82 -3.23 20.34
N PRO A 251 -16.15 -2.12 21.02
CA PRO A 251 -16.32 -0.83 20.38
C PRO A 251 -15.02 -0.37 19.72
N LYS A 252 -15.17 0.16 18.50
CA LYS A 252 -14.07 0.72 17.67
C LYS A 252 -14.25 2.22 17.42
N GLY A 253 -15.20 2.83 18.14
CA GLY A 253 -15.57 4.21 17.99
C GLY A 253 -16.32 4.49 16.68
N PRO A 254 -16.55 5.77 16.36
CA PRO A 254 -17.26 6.18 15.15
C PRO A 254 -16.63 5.61 13.88
N CYS A 255 -17.47 5.30 12.90
CA CYS A 255 -17.05 4.68 11.63
C CYS A 255 -16.30 3.35 11.82
N GLN A 256 -16.53 2.63 12.93
CA GLN A 256 -15.91 1.34 13.26
C GLN A 256 -14.37 1.37 13.22
N GLY A 257 -13.76 2.51 13.53
CA GLY A 257 -12.30 2.67 13.48
C GLY A 257 -11.70 2.50 12.08
N THR A 258 -12.52 2.57 11.02
CA THR A 258 -12.07 2.49 9.63
C THR A 258 -11.06 3.60 9.29
N LEU A 259 -10.44 3.48 8.13
CA LEU A 259 -9.27 4.27 7.76
C LEU A 259 -9.63 5.71 7.36
N THR A 260 -10.87 5.93 6.94
CA THR A 260 -11.50 7.24 6.78
C THR A 260 -12.80 7.28 7.59
N CYS A 261 -13.20 8.47 8.03
CA CYS A 261 -14.52 8.65 8.61
C CYS A 261 -15.13 9.95 8.06
N PRO A 262 -16.19 9.87 7.24
CA PRO A 262 -16.81 11.07 6.68
C PRO A 262 -17.31 12.04 7.75
N SER A 263 -17.72 11.52 8.91
CA SER A 263 -18.30 12.30 9.99
C SER A 263 -17.29 12.78 11.04
N ARG A 264 -15.99 12.45 10.91
CA ARG A 264 -14.95 12.78 11.91
C ARG A 264 -13.62 13.15 11.25
N LEU A 265 -12.93 14.14 11.84
CA LEU A 265 -11.68 14.69 11.27
C LEU A 265 -10.42 14.31 12.06
N ARG A 266 -10.56 13.73 13.25
CA ARG A 266 -9.46 13.50 14.21
C ARG A 266 -9.46 12.06 14.72
N LYS A 267 -8.27 11.51 14.95
CA LYS A 267 -8.04 10.23 15.64
C LYS A 267 -7.70 10.49 17.10
N VAL A 268 -7.98 9.50 17.94
CA VAL A 268 -7.73 9.57 19.38
C VAL A 268 -6.26 9.24 19.66
N ALA A 269 -5.68 9.93 20.65
CA ALA A 269 -4.41 9.58 21.27
C ALA A 269 -4.56 9.50 22.80
N ARG A 270 -3.86 8.55 23.43
CA ARG A 270 -3.97 8.23 24.87
C ARG A 270 -2.63 8.34 25.60
N GLY A 271 -2.63 8.18 26.93
CA GLY A 271 -1.45 8.12 27.81
C GLY A 271 -0.80 9.45 28.19
N GLY A 272 -0.78 10.44 27.29
CA GLY A 272 -0.02 11.68 27.49
C GLY A 272 1.48 11.48 27.19
N GLY A 273 2.19 12.53 26.80
CA GLY A 273 3.61 12.45 26.46
C GLY A 273 4.51 13.12 27.50
N TYR A 274 5.83 13.08 27.30
CA TYR A 274 6.83 13.66 28.20
C TYR A 274 6.68 15.17 28.45
N GLN A 275 5.90 15.87 27.63
CA GLN A 275 5.59 17.30 27.77
C GLN A 275 4.19 17.56 28.37
N THR A 276 3.39 16.52 28.59
CA THR A 276 2.05 16.63 29.18
C THR A 276 2.18 16.74 30.70
N SER A 277 1.41 17.64 31.33
CA SER A 277 1.33 17.70 32.78
C SER A 277 0.91 16.35 33.37
N ARG A 278 1.65 15.85 34.36
CA ARG A 278 1.42 14.55 35.00
C ARG A 278 0.03 14.45 35.64
N GLN A 279 -0.49 15.54 36.19
CA GLN A 279 -1.83 15.62 36.77
C GLN A 279 -2.96 15.45 35.74
N ARG A 280 -2.67 15.65 34.44
CA ARG A 280 -3.64 15.47 33.34
C ARG A 280 -3.60 14.06 32.74
N MET A 281 -2.71 13.19 33.24
CA MET A 281 -2.58 11.82 32.77
C MET A 281 -3.46 10.91 33.63
N SER A 282 -4.42 10.26 32.99
CA SER A 282 -5.24 9.22 33.60
C SER A 282 -5.53 8.14 32.55
N PRO A 283 -5.95 6.93 32.97
CA PRO A 283 -6.42 5.92 32.02
C PRO A 283 -7.53 6.44 31.11
N SER A 284 -8.39 7.37 31.54
CA SER A 284 -9.49 7.94 30.74
C SER A 284 -9.10 9.18 29.91
N ALA A 285 -7.87 9.72 30.05
CA ALA A 285 -7.49 10.97 29.41
C ALA A 285 -7.35 10.88 27.87
N ARG A 286 -8.11 11.70 27.14
CA ARG A 286 -8.17 11.66 25.66
C ARG A 286 -7.60 12.92 25.03
N TRP A 287 -6.72 12.74 24.06
CA TRP A 287 -6.30 13.77 23.12
C TRP A 287 -6.77 13.46 21.70
N ALA A 288 -6.85 14.48 20.86
CA ALA A 288 -7.39 14.36 19.52
C ALA A 288 -6.57 15.15 18.51
N TYR A 289 -6.11 14.46 17.47
CA TYR A 289 -5.29 15.07 16.43
C TYR A 289 -5.77 14.62 15.05
N GLY A 290 -5.55 15.45 14.02
CA GLY A 290 -5.77 15.01 12.65
C GLY A 290 -4.89 13.79 12.34
N PRO A 291 -5.35 12.80 11.55
CA PRO A 291 -4.61 11.54 11.35
C PRO A 291 -3.23 11.73 10.69
N ASN A 292 -3.00 12.86 10.03
CA ASN A 292 -1.72 13.26 9.43
C ASN A 292 -0.78 14.03 10.40
N ARG A 293 -1.20 14.28 11.65
CA ARG A 293 -0.39 15.02 12.63
C ARG A 293 0.87 14.22 12.95
N ARG A 294 2.00 14.92 13.03
CA ARG A 294 3.25 14.42 13.59
C ARG A 294 3.60 15.28 14.81
N SER A 295 4.14 14.65 15.84
CA SER A 295 4.64 15.32 17.04
C SER A 295 5.74 14.49 17.69
N PHE A 296 6.74 15.14 18.28
CA PHE A 296 7.82 14.47 19.00
C PHE A 296 7.34 13.74 20.27
N ALA A 297 6.17 14.12 20.79
CA ALA A 297 5.54 13.47 21.93
C ALA A 297 4.40 12.53 21.53
N LEU A 298 4.34 12.09 20.26
CA LEU A 298 3.28 11.20 19.75
C LEU A 298 3.90 10.02 18.99
N GLY A 299 3.69 8.83 19.53
CA GLY A 299 4.06 7.53 19.01
C GLY A 299 2.88 6.56 19.09
N PHE A 300 3.16 5.28 19.35
CA PHE A 300 2.15 4.22 19.38
C PHE A 300 2.70 2.90 19.92
N ARG A 301 1.78 2.00 20.27
CA ARG A 301 2.01 0.56 20.48
C ARG A 301 0.97 -0.25 19.70
N CYS A 302 1.22 -1.54 19.50
CA CYS A 302 0.30 -2.41 18.77
C CYS A 302 -0.47 -3.36 19.70
N ALA A 303 -1.59 -3.87 19.18
CA ALA A 303 -2.41 -4.90 19.80
C ALA A 303 -2.77 -6.00 18.78
N SER A 304 -3.18 -7.16 19.27
CA SER A 304 -3.58 -8.32 18.48
C SER A 304 -4.80 -8.98 19.11
N SER A 305 -5.72 -9.45 18.28
CA SER A 305 -6.82 -10.32 18.71
C SER A 305 -6.43 -11.80 18.75
N SER A 306 -5.23 -12.16 18.26
CA SER A 306 -4.73 -13.54 18.19
C SER A 306 -3.41 -13.69 18.94
N ASN A 307 -3.22 -14.85 19.56
CA ASN A 307 -1.95 -15.29 20.16
C ASN A 307 -0.91 -15.76 19.11
N THR A 308 -1.30 -15.85 17.84
CA THR A 308 -0.41 -16.26 16.74
C THR A 308 -0.27 -15.10 15.74
N LEU A 309 0.96 -14.61 15.56
CA LEU A 309 1.23 -13.48 14.67
C LEU A 309 1.70 -13.94 13.30
N GLN A 310 0.99 -13.52 12.25
CA GLN A 310 1.44 -13.68 10.86
C GLN A 310 2.03 -12.36 10.34
N LYS A 311 3.36 -12.22 10.37
CA LYS A 311 4.02 -11.01 9.85
C LYS A 311 3.86 -10.90 8.33
N HIS A 312 3.65 -9.70 7.84
CA HIS A 312 3.78 -9.42 6.41
C HIS A 312 5.27 -9.33 6.06
N THR A 313 5.82 -10.40 5.50
CA THR A 313 7.19 -10.41 5.00
C THR A 313 7.30 -9.59 3.72
N SER A 314 8.34 -8.77 3.61
CA SER A 314 8.64 -8.03 2.39
C SER A 314 8.80 -9.02 1.26
N PRO A 315 8.46 -8.64 0.01
CA PRO A 315 8.94 -9.40 -1.12
C PRO A 315 10.46 -9.44 -0.99
N ALA A 316 11.01 -10.60 -0.64
CA ALA A 316 12.45 -10.80 -0.72
C ALA A 316 12.86 -10.56 -2.18
N PRO A 317 14.12 -10.13 -2.44
CA PRO A 317 14.71 -10.32 -3.76
C PRO A 317 14.47 -11.78 -4.15
N VAL A 318 13.68 -12.00 -5.20
CA VAL A 318 13.31 -13.35 -5.61
C VAL A 318 14.58 -14.02 -6.13
N LYS A 319 14.96 -15.17 -5.55
CA LYS A 319 16.02 -16.01 -6.13
C LYS A 319 15.63 -16.30 -7.59
N ARG A 320 16.59 -16.14 -8.51
CA ARG A 320 16.43 -16.25 -9.98
C ARG A 320 15.26 -17.17 -10.39
N SER A 321 14.29 -16.66 -11.17
CA SER A 321 13.41 -17.53 -11.96
C SER A 321 14.28 -18.46 -12.78
N THR A 322 14.23 -19.75 -12.48
CA THR A 322 14.88 -20.84 -13.21
C THR A 322 14.20 -21.16 -14.54
N LYS A 323 13.04 -20.54 -14.82
CA LYS A 323 12.30 -20.83 -16.05
C LYS A 323 13.02 -20.24 -17.27
N PRO A 324 13.28 -21.05 -18.32
CA PRO A 324 13.95 -20.59 -19.52
C PRO A 324 13.13 -19.51 -20.22
N VAL A 325 13.84 -18.66 -20.98
CA VAL A 325 13.24 -17.65 -21.85
C VAL A 325 12.18 -18.33 -22.73
N PRO A 326 10.98 -17.75 -22.91
CA PRO A 326 9.99 -18.34 -23.81
C PRO A 326 10.59 -18.57 -25.20
N SER A 327 10.52 -19.80 -25.69
CA SER A 327 11.04 -20.19 -27.02
C SER A 327 9.92 -20.38 -28.06
N LYS A 328 8.69 -20.64 -27.62
CA LYS A 328 7.53 -20.90 -28.48
C LYS A 328 6.45 -19.81 -28.35
N PRO A 329 5.64 -19.55 -29.40
CA PRO A 329 4.44 -18.73 -29.30
C PRO A 329 3.47 -19.23 -28.22
N LEU A 330 2.47 -18.43 -27.88
CA LEU A 330 1.37 -18.91 -27.01
C LEU A 330 0.54 -19.96 -27.77
N PRO A 331 0.10 -21.04 -27.12
CA PRO A 331 -0.91 -21.95 -27.68
C PRO A 331 -2.14 -21.16 -28.16
N THR A 332 -2.78 -21.61 -29.25
CA THR A 332 -3.85 -20.88 -29.95
C THR A 332 -4.93 -20.34 -29.01
N ARG A 333 -5.41 -21.16 -28.06
CA ARG A 333 -6.39 -20.76 -27.04
C ARG A 333 -5.91 -19.59 -26.17
N LEU A 334 -4.67 -19.65 -25.69
CA LEU A 334 -4.07 -18.60 -24.86
C LEU A 334 -3.75 -17.35 -25.69
N ALA A 335 -3.29 -17.53 -26.92
CA ALA A 335 -3.07 -16.44 -27.87
C ALA A 335 -4.38 -15.68 -28.16
N LYS A 336 -5.52 -16.38 -28.30
CA LYS A 336 -6.85 -15.77 -28.45
C LYS A 336 -7.22 -14.94 -27.23
N LEU A 337 -7.17 -15.50 -26.03
CA LEU A 337 -7.45 -14.77 -24.77
C LEU A 337 -6.57 -13.52 -24.61
N PHE A 338 -5.29 -13.62 -24.97
CA PHE A 338 -4.35 -12.50 -24.94
C PHE A 338 -4.68 -11.45 -26.00
N ARG A 339 -5.00 -11.87 -27.24
CA ARG A 339 -5.35 -11.01 -28.38
C ARG A 339 -6.75 -10.39 -28.31
N GLU A 340 -7.63 -10.90 -27.48
CA GLU A 340 -8.99 -10.38 -27.32
C GLU A 340 -9.19 -9.67 -25.97
N THR A 341 -8.09 -9.29 -25.29
CA THR A 341 -8.19 -8.46 -24.08
C THR A 341 -8.95 -7.16 -24.42
N PRO A 342 -10.10 -6.87 -23.78
CA PRO A 342 -10.92 -5.71 -24.10
C PRO A 342 -10.17 -4.38 -23.97
N GLU A 343 -10.55 -3.40 -24.80
CA GLU A 343 -9.94 -2.07 -24.83
C GLU A 343 -10.98 -0.99 -24.47
N ASP A 344 -10.53 0.09 -23.82
CA ASP A 344 -11.37 1.27 -23.58
C ASP A 344 -11.45 2.11 -24.86
N ASN A 345 -12.62 2.70 -25.12
CA ASN A 345 -12.78 3.65 -26.21
C ASN A 345 -12.24 5.02 -25.79
N LEU A 346 -10.97 5.27 -26.09
CA LEU A 346 -10.30 6.52 -25.68
C LEU A 346 -10.76 7.75 -26.49
N LYS A 347 -11.50 7.58 -27.61
CA LYS A 347 -12.08 8.71 -28.35
C LYS A 347 -13.04 9.55 -27.47
N LEU A 348 -13.63 8.92 -26.45
CA LEU A 348 -14.54 9.57 -25.51
C LEU A 348 -13.81 10.45 -24.48
N LYS A 349 -12.48 10.33 -24.35
CA LYS A 349 -11.70 11.06 -23.35
C LYS A 349 -11.18 12.38 -23.93
N LYS A 350 -11.89 13.47 -23.61
CA LYS A 350 -11.55 14.84 -24.05
C LYS A 350 -10.17 15.27 -23.54
N LEU A 351 -9.55 16.26 -24.19
CA LEU A 351 -8.31 16.87 -23.69
C LEU A 351 -8.60 17.67 -22.42
N CYS A 352 -7.69 17.62 -21.45
CA CYS A 352 -7.80 18.46 -20.26
C CYS A 352 -7.57 19.94 -20.63
N PRO A 353 -8.29 20.90 -20.02
CA PRO A 353 -8.13 22.33 -20.32
C PRO A 353 -6.72 22.88 -20.03
N LYS A 354 -5.94 22.20 -19.19
CA LYS A 354 -4.58 22.59 -18.81
C LYS A 354 -3.63 21.43 -18.98
N ARG A 355 -2.42 21.72 -19.47
CA ARG A 355 -1.27 20.81 -19.53
C ARG A 355 -0.88 20.31 -18.13
N TYR A 356 -0.23 19.15 -18.05
CA TYR A 356 0.23 18.53 -16.81
C TYR A 356 -0.90 18.14 -15.86
N ARG A 357 -2.07 17.87 -16.42
CA ARG A 357 -3.23 17.36 -15.69
C ARG A 357 -3.79 16.18 -16.46
N SER A 358 -3.97 15.08 -15.75
CA SER A 358 -4.80 13.96 -16.16
C SER A 358 -5.94 13.82 -15.15
N GLY A 359 -7.07 13.26 -15.57
CA GLY A 359 -8.21 13.03 -14.69
C GLY A 359 -9.04 11.86 -15.17
N SER A 360 -10.10 11.55 -14.42
CA SER A 360 -11.07 10.51 -14.83
C SER A 360 -11.73 10.84 -16.17
N ASN A 361 -11.95 12.12 -16.45
CA ASN A 361 -12.78 12.56 -17.58
C ASN A 361 -11.97 13.21 -18.72
N CYS A 362 -10.65 13.40 -18.54
CA CYS A 362 -9.83 14.06 -19.55
C CYS A 362 -8.39 13.53 -19.58
N ARG A 363 -7.75 13.64 -20.75
CA ARG A 363 -6.35 13.24 -21.00
C ARG A 363 -5.45 14.46 -21.10
N ASP A 364 -4.22 14.34 -20.60
CA ASP A 364 -3.22 15.41 -20.69
C ASP A 364 -2.95 15.76 -22.16
N PRO A 365 -2.94 17.05 -22.55
CA PRO A 365 -2.52 17.47 -23.88
C PRO A 365 -1.06 17.15 -24.22
N ILE A 366 -0.22 16.83 -23.23
CA ILE A 366 1.17 16.46 -23.44
C ILE A 366 1.33 14.95 -23.64
N HIS A 367 2.06 14.58 -24.69
CA HIS A 367 2.45 13.20 -24.96
C HIS A 367 3.82 12.88 -24.34
N TYR A 368 3.86 12.01 -23.34
CA TYR A 368 5.09 11.62 -22.63
C TYR A 368 5.81 10.47 -23.36
N VAL A 369 6.37 10.77 -24.54
CA VAL A 369 7.04 9.78 -25.41
C VAL A 369 8.35 9.20 -24.83
N ARG A 370 8.80 9.68 -23.68
CA ARG A 370 9.95 9.18 -22.91
C ARG A 370 9.73 9.47 -21.44
N SER A 371 10.14 8.54 -20.57
CA SER A 371 10.12 8.77 -19.12
C SER A 371 11.11 9.85 -18.69
N ASN A 372 10.71 10.65 -17.71
CA ASN A 372 11.56 11.59 -16.98
C ASN A 372 12.01 11.04 -15.61
N GLU A 373 11.76 9.77 -15.33
CA GLU A 373 12.21 9.07 -14.12
C GLU A 373 13.68 8.65 -14.26
N LYS A 374 14.59 9.49 -13.76
CA LYS A 374 16.04 9.29 -13.93
C LYS A 374 16.66 8.11 -13.16
N ARG A 375 15.96 7.53 -12.19
CA ARG A 375 16.51 6.51 -11.25
C ARG A 375 15.72 5.20 -11.24
N GLN A 376 15.18 4.81 -12.39
CA GLN A 376 14.44 3.55 -12.56
C GLN A 376 15.20 2.30 -12.10
N HIS A 377 16.54 2.31 -12.20
CA HIS A 377 17.41 1.23 -11.74
C HIS A 377 17.20 0.83 -10.27
N LEU A 378 16.66 1.73 -9.44
CA LEU A 378 16.31 1.43 -8.06
C LEU A 378 15.28 0.30 -7.94
N PHE A 379 14.51 0.02 -8.99
CA PHE A 379 13.58 -1.10 -9.02
C PHE A 379 14.22 -2.44 -9.41
N GLU A 380 15.38 -2.46 -10.05
CA GLU A 380 15.90 -3.69 -10.69
C GLU A 380 16.06 -4.85 -9.71
N ALA A 381 16.72 -4.63 -8.57
CA ALA A 381 16.92 -5.68 -7.56
C ALA A 381 15.60 -6.26 -7.04
N TYR A 382 14.52 -5.47 -7.07
CA TYR A 382 13.20 -5.89 -6.64
C TYR A 382 12.38 -6.49 -7.76
N LEU A 383 12.68 -6.22 -9.04
CA LEU A 383 11.98 -6.82 -10.17
C LEU A 383 12.65 -8.11 -10.64
N ALA A 384 13.95 -8.25 -10.44
CA ALA A 384 14.79 -9.29 -10.98
C ALA A 384 14.13 -10.68 -10.99
N ASN A 385 13.94 -11.22 -12.19
CA ASN A 385 13.51 -12.59 -12.47
C ASN A 385 12.19 -13.02 -11.78
N ARG A 386 11.23 -12.12 -11.59
CA ARG A 386 9.90 -12.46 -11.06
C ARG A 386 9.04 -13.33 -11.99
N GLY A 387 9.30 -13.29 -13.29
CA GLY A 387 8.50 -14.00 -14.29
C GLY A 387 7.07 -13.47 -14.39
N GLY A 388 6.15 -14.36 -14.75
CA GLY A 388 4.71 -14.06 -14.82
C GLY A 388 4.34 -12.97 -15.82
N ALA A 389 3.23 -12.28 -15.57
CA ALA A 389 2.72 -11.22 -16.41
C ALA A 389 3.14 -9.81 -15.92
N TYR A 390 3.31 -8.91 -16.88
CA TYR A 390 3.57 -7.49 -16.69
C TYR A 390 2.41 -6.64 -17.19
N VAL A 391 2.04 -5.61 -16.44
CA VAL A 391 1.10 -4.57 -16.86
C VAL A 391 1.73 -3.21 -16.60
N GLY A 392 1.80 -2.33 -17.61
CA GLY A 392 2.41 -1.02 -17.43
C GLY A 392 1.90 0.06 -18.37
N VAL A 393 2.05 1.30 -17.92
CA VAL A 393 1.75 2.53 -18.66
C VAL A 393 3.02 3.27 -19.07
N GLY A 394 2.90 4.25 -19.97
CA GLY A 394 4.02 5.03 -20.47
C GLY A 394 4.85 4.31 -21.52
N ALA A 395 5.97 4.93 -21.90
CA ALA A 395 6.76 4.55 -23.08
C ALA A 395 7.82 3.47 -22.80
N ASP A 396 9.05 3.68 -23.30
CA ASP A 396 10.11 2.68 -23.40
C ASP A 396 10.72 2.25 -22.06
N GLN A 397 10.48 2.97 -20.96
CA GLN A 397 10.93 2.53 -19.63
C GLN A 397 10.37 1.16 -19.23
N ASN A 398 9.19 0.81 -19.76
CA ASN A 398 8.60 -0.50 -19.54
C ASN A 398 9.54 -1.64 -19.99
N TYR A 399 10.34 -1.44 -21.04
CA TYR A 399 11.27 -2.47 -21.52
C TYR A 399 12.38 -2.79 -20.52
N ASN A 400 12.81 -1.82 -19.71
CA ASN A 400 13.71 -2.07 -18.58
C ASN A 400 13.03 -3.02 -17.58
N PHE A 401 11.82 -2.66 -17.13
CA PHE A 401 11.09 -3.41 -16.12
C PHE A 401 10.71 -4.82 -16.57
N ILE A 402 10.27 -4.97 -17.82
CA ILE A 402 9.94 -6.26 -18.45
C ILE A 402 11.16 -7.17 -18.49
N ALA A 403 12.30 -6.64 -18.95
CA ALA A 403 13.52 -7.42 -19.10
C ALA A 403 14.13 -7.81 -17.74
N TRP A 404 14.20 -6.87 -16.78
CA TRP A 404 14.64 -7.19 -15.41
C TRP A 404 13.74 -8.24 -14.77
N ALA A 405 12.41 -8.11 -14.91
CA ALA A 405 11.47 -9.05 -14.36
C ALA A 405 11.43 -10.40 -15.08
N ARG A 406 12.01 -10.52 -16.28
CA ARG A 406 11.81 -11.67 -17.17
C ARG A 406 10.32 -12.00 -17.35
N SER A 407 9.50 -10.96 -17.53
CA SER A 407 8.06 -11.12 -17.73
C SER A 407 7.80 -11.92 -19.00
N ARG A 408 6.84 -12.84 -18.96
CA ARG A 408 6.57 -13.81 -20.03
C ARG A 408 5.38 -13.42 -20.91
N ILE A 409 4.50 -12.57 -20.38
CA ILE A 409 3.33 -12.01 -21.05
C ILE A 409 3.23 -10.54 -20.61
N VAL A 410 3.00 -9.64 -21.56
CA VAL A 410 3.07 -8.20 -21.31
C VAL A 410 1.85 -7.49 -21.89
N TRP A 411 1.15 -6.74 -21.05
CA TRP A 411 0.17 -5.74 -21.47
C TRP A 411 0.78 -4.34 -21.30
N LEU A 412 1.09 -3.69 -22.42
CA LEU A 412 1.44 -2.27 -22.46
C LEU A 412 0.18 -1.49 -22.83
N MET A 413 -0.37 -0.79 -21.84
CA MET A 413 -1.61 -0.04 -22.02
C MET A 413 -1.39 1.43 -21.69
N ASP A 414 -1.97 2.32 -22.49
CA ASP A 414 -1.92 3.76 -22.22
C ASP A 414 -3.21 4.44 -22.70
N TYR A 415 -3.64 5.49 -21.98
CA TYR A 415 -4.79 6.30 -22.36
C TYR A 415 -4.44 7.32 -23.44
N ASP A 416 -3.15 7.51 -23.71
CA ASP A 416 -2.66 8.30 -24.81
C ASP A 416 -2.32 7.39 -26.01
N HIS A 417 -3.15 7.48 -27.05
CA HIS A 417 -2.92 6.75 -28.30
C HIS A 417 -1.55 7.00 -28.93
N VAL A 418 -0.94 8.18 -28.71
CA VAL A 418 0.41 8.47 -29.20
C VAL A 418 1.43 7.50 -28.60
N ILE A 419 1.26 7.11 -27.34
CA ILE A 419 2.15 6.15 -26.67
C ILE A 419 1.94 4.74 -27.21
N VAL A 420 0.68 4.35 -27.50
CA VAL A 420 0.38 3.04 -28.12
C VAL A 420 1.02 2.92 -29.51
N TRP A 421 0.87 3.94 -30.36
CA TRP A 421 1.52 3.96 -31.69
C TRP A 421 3.04 4.10 -31.60
N LEU A 422 3.56 4.79 -30.58
CA LEU A 422 4.98 4.84 -30.32
C LEU A 422 5.54 3.44 -30.00
N HIS A 423 4.82 2.62 -29.23
CA HIS A 423 5.20 1.23 -29.04
C HIS A 423 5.15 0.41 -30.34
N LYS A 424 4.20 0.68 -31.25
CA LYS A 424 4.18 0.04 -32.58
C LYS A 424 5.42 0.45 -33.40
N LEU A 425 5.80 1.71 -33.36
CA LEU A 425 7.06 2.18 -33.96
C LEU A 425 8.26 1.44 -33.35
N HIS A 426 8.35 1.35 -32.01
CA HIS A 426 9.40 0.60 -31.34
C HIS A 426 9.41 -0.88 -31.73
N LYS A 427 8.25 -1.56 -31.81
CA LYS A 427 8.12 -2.96 -32.23
C LYS A 427 8.76 -3.19 -33.60
N ALA A 428 8.44 -2.36 -34.58
CA ALA A 428 8.98 -2.52 -35.94
C ALA A 428 10.50 -2.38 -35.97
N LEU A 429 11.03 -1.34 -35.30
CA LEU A 429 12.47 -1.12 -35.24
C LEU A 429 13.19 -2.24 -34.44
N ILE A 430 12.62 -2.72 -33.34
CA ILE A 430 13.20 -3.82 -32.55
C ILE A 430 13.22 -5.13 -33.33
N LEU A 431 12.16 -5.43 -34.09
CA LEU A 431 12.12 -6.66 -34.90
C LEU A 431 13.12 -6.62 -36.07
N ARG A 432 13.38 -5.42 -36.60
CA ARG A 432 14.31 -5.18 -37.72
C ARG A 432 15.76 -4.88 -37.29
N SER A 433 16.05 -4.92 -36.00
CA SER A 433 17.41 -4.78 -35.47
C SER A 433 17.80 -6.04 -34.70
N SER A 434 19.02 -6.52 -34.90
CA SER A 434 19.60 -7.65 -34.18
C SER A 434 20.12 -7.23 -32.80
N THR A 435 20.61 -5.98 -32.68
CA THR A 435 21.19 -5.43 -31.46
C THR A 435 20.56 -4.08 -31.06
N GLY A 436 20.76 -3.68 -29.80
CA GLY A 436 20.36 -2.35 -29.33
C GLY A 436 21.11 -1.20 -30.02
N SER A 437 22.33 -1.45 -30.51
CA SER A 437 23.10 -0.46 -31.28
C SER A 437 22.48 -0.21 -32.66
N GLU A 438 22.11 -1.27 -33.38
CA GLU A 438 21.37 -1.17 -34.63
C GLU A 438 20.03 -0.47 -34.43
N TYR A 439 19.30 -0.84 -33.38
CA TYR A 439 18.05 -0.17 -33.02
C TYR A 439 18.25 1.33 -32.79
N PHE A 440 19.31 1.71 -32.06
CA PHE A 440 19.65 3.12 -31.85
C PHE A 440 20.00 3.83 -33.16
N SER A 441 20.65 3.13 -34.10
CA SER A 441 21.06 3.70 -35.39
C SER A 441 19.90 4.28 -36.19
N HIS A 442 18.71 3.66 -36.13
CA HIS A 442 17.50 4.15 -36.80
C HIS A 442 17.10 5.57 -36.38
N TRP A 443 17.51 6.04 -35.20
CA TRP A 443 17.17 7.39 -34.74
C TRP A 443 18.15 8.45 -35.25
N LYS A 444 19.32 8.06 -35.77
CA LYS A 444 20.35 8.97 -36.29
C LYS A 444 19.81 9.75 -37.50
N PRO A 445 20.19 11.04 -37.67
CA PRO A 445 19.79 11.83 -38.83
C PRO A 445 20.11 11.14 -40.17
N ALA A 446 21.31 10.57 -40.31
CA ALA A 446 21.75 9.89 -41.52
C ALA A 446 20.88 8.68 -41.91
N GLN A 447 20.28 8.00 -40.93
CA GLN A 447 19.46 6.79 -41.15
C GLN A 447 17.97 7.11 -41.36
N ALA A 448 17.59 8.39 -41.42
CA ALA A 448 16.18 8.78 -41.44
C ALA A 448 15.43 8.29 -42.69
N LYS A 449 16.01 8.43 -43.88
CA LYS A 449 15.40 7.98 -45.15
C LYS A 449 15.24 6.45 -45.18
N ALA A 450 16.31 5.72 -44.88
CA ALA A 450 16.30 4.26 -44.81
C ALA A 450 15.27 3.73 -43.79
N THR A 451 15.22 4.34 -42.60
CA THR A 451 14.25 3.96 -41.56
C THR A 451 12.81 4.22 -41.99
N ILE A 452 12.52 5.29 -42.74
CA ILE A 452 11.18 5.54 -43.29
C ILE A 452 10.79 4.44 -44.29
N GLN A 453 11.70 4.01 -45.16
CA GLN A 453 11.41 2.94 -46.12
C GLN A 453 11.20 1.59 -45.43
N LEU A 454 12.02 1.29 -44.42
CA LEU A 454 11.84 0.12 -43.56
C LEU A 454 10.45 0.11 -42.90
N LEU A 455 9.99 1.25 -42.37
CA LEU A 455 8.67 1.37 -41.74
C LEU A 455 7.54 1.24 -42.77
N LYS A 456 7.70 1.79 -43.98
CA LYS A 456 6.74 1.60 -45.09
C LYS A 456 6.60 0.14 -45.48
N SER A 457 7.73 -0.57 -45.61
CA SER A 457 7.75 -2.01 -45.90
C SER A 457 7.13 -2.82 -44.77
N PHE A 458 7.51 -2.56 -43.51
CA PHE A 458 7.01 -3.31 -42.35
C PHE A 458 5.49 -3.17 -42.15
N TYR A 459 4.93 -2.00 -42.43
CA TYR A 459 3.50 -1.70 -42.27
C TYR A 459 2.78 -1.59 -43.63
N LYS A 460 3.26 -2.24 -44.69
CA LYS A 460 2.60 -2.23 -46.01
C LYS A 460 1.18 -2.79 -45.86
N GLY A 461 0.18 -2.00 -46.25
CA GLY A 461 -1.25 -2.36 -46.11
C GLY A 461 -1.82 -2.23 -44.69
N ASP A 462 -1.01 -1.89 -43.68
CA ASP A 462 -1.49 -1.72 -42.30
C ASP A 462 -2.00 -0.28 -42.06
N LYS A 463 -3.19 -0.17 -41.48
CA LYS A 463 -3.83 1.12 -41.10
C LYS A 463 -2.97 1.99 -40.19
N ASP A 464 -2.04 1.41 -39.44
CA ASP A 464 -1.15 2.13 -38.53
C ASP A 464 0.00 2.88 -39.24
N LEU A 465 0.31 2.55 -40.51
CA LEU A 465 1.45 3.09 -41.26
C LEU A 465 1.51 4.63 -41.20
N LYS A 466 0.39 5.29 -41.50
CA LYS A 466 0.28 6.76 -41.53
C LYS A 466 0.69 7.36 -40.19
N MET A 467 0.24 6.77 -39.09
CA MET A 467 0.50 7.30 -37.76
C MET A 467 1.91 6.97 -37.28
N VAL A 468 2.42 5.76 -37.54
CA VAL A 468 3.80 5.38 -37.24
C VAL A 468 4.80 6.31 -37.93
N LEU A 469 4.61 6.61 -39.22
CA LEU A 469 5.46 7.55 -39.95
C LEU A 469 5.36 8.98 -39.40
N ARG A 470 4.15 9.43 -39.03
CA ARG A 470 3.95 10.75 -38.41
C ARG A 470 4.71 10.87 -37.09
N LEU A 471 4.62 9.85 -36.23
CA LEU A 471 5.34 9.83 -34.96
C LEU A 471 6.84 9.78 -35.14
N TYR A 472 7.35 8.95 -36.06
CA TYR A 472 8.76 8.90 -36.34
C TYR A 472 9.28 10.27 -36.77
N ARG A 473 8.65 10.93 -37.75
CA ARG A 473 9.04 12.28 -38.18
C ARG A 473 8.99 13.30 -37.03
N ARG A 474 7.91 13.29 -36.23
CA ARG A 474 7.70 14.24 -35.13
C ARG A 474 8.71 14.08 -33.99
N TYR A 475 8.98 12.84 -33.58
CA TYR A 475 9.73 12.57 -32.35
C TYR A 475 11.17 12.07 -32.57
N ARG A 476 11.60 11.76 -33.81
CA ARG A 476 12.95 11.24 -34.08
C ARG A 476 14.05 12.10 -33.48
N ARG A 477 14.02 13.43 -33.70
CA ARG A 477 15.05 14.33 -33.16
C ARG A 477 15.12 14.30 -31.63
N PHE A 478 13.95 14.32 -30.98
CA PHE A 478 13.85 14.28 -29.51
C PHE A 478 14.34 12.94 -28.95
N LEU A 479 13.83 11.82 -29.48
CA LEU A 479 14.20 10.48 -29.04
C LEU A 479 15.67 10.17 -29.31
N TYR A 480 16.20 10.57 -30.47
CA TYR A 480 17.63 10.47 -30.77
C TYR A 480 18.47 11.20 -29.71
N ARG A 481 18.18 12.47 -29.40
CA ARG A 481 18.90 13.22 -28.36
C ARG A 481 18.80 12.53 -27.01
N SER A 482 17.63 12.01 -26.66
CA SER A 482 17.43 11.30 -25.39
C SER A 482 18.27 10.03 -25.31
N PHE A 483 18.18 9.17 -26.32
CA PHE A 483 18.94 7.91 -26.40
C PHE A 483 20.44 8.15 -26.56
N ALA A 484 20.86 9.17 -27.30
CA ALA A 484 22.27 9.48 -27.51
C ALA A 484 22.99 9.82 -26.19
N ARG A 485 22.31 10.48 -25.25
CA ARG A 485 22.88 10.74 -23.91
C ARG A 485 23.25 9.44 -23.18
N GLU A 486 22.53 8.34 -23.42
CA GLU A 486 22.79 7.04 -22.81
C GLU A 486 23.75 6.20 -23.67
N MET A 487 23.57 6.22 -24.99
CA MET A 487 24.28 5.37 -25.96
C MET A 487 25.67 5.88 -26.33
N LYS A 488 25.93 7.19 -26.29
CA LYS A 488 27.21 7.80 -26.67
C LYS A 488 28.17 8.01 -25.49
N MET A 489 27.82 7.58 -24.28
CA MET A 489 28.76 7.64 -23.16
C MET A 489 29.97 6.74 -23.44
N PRO A 490 31.21 7.18 -23.16
CA PRO A 490 32.41 6.33 -23.25
C PRO A 490 32.24 5.02 -22.48
N LYS A 491 32.85 3.93 -22.97
CA LYS A 491 32.70 2.58 -22.36
C LYS A 491 33.15 2.58 -20.89
N ALA A 492 34.24 3.27 -20.56
CA ALA A 492 34.72 3.46 -19.19
C ALA A 492 33.67 4.18 -18.31
N GLN A 493 33.09 5.27 -18.78
CA GLN A 493 32.03 6.00 -18.05
C GLN A 493 30.71 5.22 -17.97
N ARG A 494 30.44 4.28 -18.90
CA ARG A 494 29.29 3.39 -18.83
C ARG A 494 29.39 2.35 -17.71
N LEU A 495 30.61 1.89 -17.40
CA LEU A 495 30.85 0.97 -16.28
C LEU A 495 30.53 1.65 -14.93
N ASP A 496 30.81 2.95 -14.81
CA ASP A 496 30.50 3.72 -13.60
C ASP A 496 29.09 4.31 -13.57
N CYS A 497 28.47 4.54 -14.74
CA CYS A 497 27.09 5.01 -14.85
C CYS A 497 26.10 3.93 -14.39
N LYS A 498 25.64 4.04 -13.13
CA LYS A 498 24.61 3.15 -12.57
C LYS A 498 23.42 3.02 -13.51
N SER A 499 22.78 4.09 -13.95
CA SER A 499 21.62 4.00 -14.86
C SER A 499 21.90 3.34 -16.22
N CYS A 500 23.13 3.41 -16.73
CA CYS A 500 23.50 2.88 -18.03
C CYS A 500 23.68 1.36 -18.01
N ARG A 501 24.23 0.81 -16.92
CA ARG A 501 24.33 -0.65 -16.68
C ARG A 501 22.98 -1.36 -16.65
N HIS A 502 21.90 -0.62 -16.48
CA HIS A 502 20.57 -1.16 -16.25
C HIS A 502 19.66 -0.97 -17.47
N HIS A 503 20.12 -0.35 -18.57
CA HIS A 503 19.27 0.03 -19.70
C HIS A 503 19.10 -1.07 -20.76
N TRP A 504 17.85 -1.31 -21.20
CA TRP A 504 17.47 -2.39 -22.11
C TRP A 504 18.16 -2.35 -23.48
N MET A 505 18.50 -1.15 -23.99
CA MET A 505 19.23 -1.01 -25.26
C MET A 505 20.73 -1.33 -25.14
N LEU A 506 21.32 -1.12 -23.96
CA LEU A 506 22.76 -1.26 -23.74
C LEU A 506 23.16 -2.68 -23.35
N ARG A 507 22.19 -3.48 -22.88
CA ARG A 507 22.39 -4.86 -22.43
C ARG A 507 21.87 -5.85 -23.47
N PRO A 508 22.75 -6.60 -24.16
CA PRO A 508 22.33 -7.58 -25.16
C PRO A 508 21.33 -8.59 -24.61
N ASP A 509 21.52 -9.06 -23.37
CA ASP A 509 20.61 -10.02 -22.73
C ASP A 509 19.19 -9.47 -22.51
N MET A 510 19.07 -8.17 -22.23
CA MET A 510 17.79 -7.49 -22.08
C MET A 510 17.16 -7.19 -23.43
N TYR A 511 17.94 -6.66 -24.37
CA TYR A 511 17.49 -6.34 -25.72
C TYR A 511 16.93 -7.59 -26.43
N ASN A 512 17.71 -8.67 -26.42
CA ASN A 512 17.32 -9.95 -27.03
C ASN A 512 16.08 -10.54 -26.37
N TYR A 513 15.91 -10.35 -25.05
CA TYR A 513 14.71 -10.79 -24.35
C TYR A 513 13.46 -10.04 -24.84
N ILE A 514 13.51 -8.71 -24.92
CA ILE A 514 12.39 -7.90 -25.44
C ILE A 514 12.07 -8.25 -26.89
N ARG A 515 13.12 -8.38 -27.72
CA ARG A 515 12.97 -8.79 -29.12
C ARG A 515 12.32 -10.16 -29.25
N THR A 516 12.71 -11.11 -28.42
CA THR A 516 12.12 -12.46 -28.36
C THR A 516 10.63 -12.40 -28.02
N LEU A 517 10.23 -11.61 -27.02
CA LEU A 517 8.81 -11.45 -26.69
C LEU A 517 8.00 -10.84 -27.84
N TYR A 518 8.57 -9.90 -28.60
CA TYR A 518 7.92 -9.37 -29.80
C TYR A 518 7.79 -10.42 -30.91
N LYS A 519 8.85 -11.18 -31.20
CA LYS A 519 8.81 -12.28 -32.19
C LYS A 519 7.73 -13.31 -31.87
N LEU A 520 7.56 -13.62 -30.57
CA LEU A 520 6.59 -14.60 -30.10
C LEU A 520 5.18 -14.02 -29.86
N ASN A 521 4.94 -12.75 -30.21
CA ASN A 521 3.68 -12.05 -29.97
C ASN A 521 3.21 -12.10 -28.50
N ARG A 522 4.15 -11.97 -27.56
CA ARG A 522 3.92 -11.98 -26.10
C ARG A 522 3.82 -10.58 -25.48
N ILE A 523 3.87 -9.53 -26.31
CA ILE A 523 3.64 -8.14 -25.92
C ILE A 523 2.39 -7.64 -26.66
N ARG A 524 1.35 -7.31 -25.89
CA ARG A 524 0.14 -6.66 -26.39
C ARG A 524 0.27 -5.16 -26.16
N LEU A 525 0.15 -4.41 -27.26
CA LEU A 525 0.06 -2.95 -27.25
C LEU A 525 -1.41 -2.59 -27.34
N MET A 526 -1.97 -1.89 -26.35
CA MET A 526 -3.41 -1.63 -26.34
C MET A 526 -3.76 -0.21 -25.84
N PRO A 527 -4.73 0.47 -26.46
CA PRO A 527 -5.45 1.57 -25.85
C PRO A 527 -6.04 1.14 -24.51
N GLY A 528 -5.79 1.90 -23.44
CA GLY A 528 -6.43 1.59 -22.18
C GLY A 528 -6.25 2.63 -21.10
N ASP A 529 -7.36 2.94 -20.44
CA ASP A 529 -7.39 3.88 -19.32
C ASP A 529 -7.34 3.11 -18.02
N LEU A 530 -6.44 3.47 -17.11
CA LEU A 530 -6.41 2.90 -15.76
C LEU A 530 -7.75 3.12 -15.03
N LEU A 531 -8.42 4.23 -15.32
CA LEU A 531 -9.76 4.56 -14.82
C LEU A 531 -10.88 4.12 -15.77
N GLY A 532 -10.53 3.41 -16.84
CA GLY A 532 -11.47 2.80 -17.76
C GLY A 532 -12.24 1.65 -17.10
N LYS A 533 -13.39 1.31 -17.69
CA LYS A 533 -14.21 0.18 -17.22
C LYS A 533 -13.80 -1.14 -17.91
N LYS A 534 -13.05 -1.08 -19.01
CA LYS A 534 -12.76 -2.23 -19.86
C LYS A 534 -11.32 -2.73 -19.73
N SER A 535 -10.30 -1.92 -20.05
CA SER A 535 -8.96 -2.45 -20.33
C SER A 535 -8.31 -3.14 -19.14
N LEU A 536 -8.17 -2.44 -18.02
CA LEU A 536 -7.51 -2.99 -16.83
C LEU A 536 -8.26 -4.21 -16.26
N ARG A 537 -9.60 -4.18 -16.28
CA ARG A 537 -10.43 -5.32 -15.88
C ARG A 537 -10.29 -6.49 -16.86
N GLY A 538 -10.18 -6.18 -18.15
CA GLY A 538 -9.94 -7.11 -19.23
C GLY A 538 -8.61 -7.85 -19.06
N VAL A 539 -7.54 -7.11 -18.75
CA VAL A 539 -6.22 -7.66 -18.42
C VAL A 539 -6.32 -8.63 -17.24
N ALA A 540 -6.99 -8.23 -16.16
CA ALA A 540 -7.17 -9.10 -15.00
C ALA A 540 -7.93 -10.40 -15.33
N LYS A 541 -9.02 -10.31 -16.11
CA LYS A 541 -9.79 -11.46 -16.58
C LYS A 541 -8.97 -12.37 -17.51
N ALA A 542 -8.24 -11.79 -18.46
CA ALA A 542 -7.40 -12.53 -19.39
C ALA A 542 -6.29 -13.27 -18.65
N ALA A 543 -5.56 -12.58 -17.77
CA ALA A 543 -4.52 -13.19 -16.94
C ALA A 543 -5.06 -14.35 -16.09
N LYS A 544 -6.24 -14.18 -15.45
CA LYS A 544 -6.90 -15.23 -14.68
C LYS A 544 -7.24 -16.45 -15.55
N LYS A 545 -7.88 -16.23 -16.71
CA LYS A 545 -8.25 -17.30 -17.65
C LYS A 545 -7.04 -18.03 -18.25
N MET A 546 -5.94 -17.32 -18.43
CA MET A 546 -4.67 -17.88 -18.93
C MET A 546 -3.88 -18.60 -17.83
N GLY A 547 -4.34 -18.58 -16.56
CA GLY A 547 -3.62 -19.18 -15.44
C GLY A 547 -2.30 -18.47 -15.09
N VAL A 548 -2.14 -17.20 -15.50
CA VAL A 548 -0.89 -16.45 -15.28
C VAL A 548 -1.05 -15.41 -14.18
N LYS A 549 -0.08 -15.37 -13.28
CA LYS A 549 -0.04 -14.39 -12.20
C LYS A 549 0.53 -13.07 -12.71
N VAL A 550 -0.12 -11.96 -12.37
CA VAL A 550 0.40 -10.62 -12.69
C VAL A 550 1.46 -10.27 -11.66
N ARG A 551 2.73 -10.31 -12.03
CA ARG A 551 3.84 -10.17 -11.09
C ARG A 551 4.37 -8.75 -10.99
N VAL A 552 4.17 -7.93 -12.03
CA VAL A 552 4.60 -6.54 -12.02
C VAL A 552 3.49 -5.66 -12.57
N VAL A 553 3.10 -4.66 -11.79
CA VAL A 553 2.24 -3.56 -12.22
C VAL A 553 3.01 -2.26 -12.11
N TYR A 554 3.08 -1.48 -13.18
CA TYR A 554 3.73 -0.17 -13.22
C TYR A 554 2.76 0.93 -13.64
N GLN A 555 2.62 1.96 -12.82
CA GLN A 555 1.68 3.07 -13.08
C GLN A 555 2.34 4.45 -13.20
N SER A 556 3.67 4.53 -13.25
CA SER A 556 4.37 5.82 -13.17
C SER A 556 3.89 6.61 -11.95
N ASN A 557 3.66 7.92 -12.08
CA ASN A 557 3.01 8.77 -11.08
C ASN A 557 1.51 9.01 -11.34
N ALA A 558 0.86 8.16 -12.14
CA ALA A 558 -0.53 8.38 -12.57
C ALA A 558 -1.51 8.46 -11.38
N GLU A 559 -1.25 7.73 -10.30
CA GLU A 559 -2.10 7.73 -9.09
C GLU A 559 -2.10 9.06 -8.32
N GLU A 560 -1.20 10.00 -8.63
CA GLU A 560 -1.22 11.33 -7.99
C GLU A 560 -2.42 12.19 -8.41
N TYR A 561 -3.02 11.86 -9.55
CA TYR A 561 -4.05 12.68 -10.19
C TYR A 561 -5.48 12.25 -9.84
N TRP A 562 -5.65 11.12 -9.15
CA TRP A 562 -6.97 10.55 -8.86
C TRP A 562 -7.00 9.77 -7.54
N GLY A 563 -8.21 9.51 -7.04
CA GLY A 563 -8.42 8.51 -5.98
C GLY A 563 -8.57 7.10 -6.58
N TYR A 564 -9.04 6.15 -5.76
CA TYR A 564 -9.35 4.77 -6.19
C TYR A 564 -10.86 4.59 -6.43
N PRO A 565 -11.40 4.97 -7.61
CA PRO A 565 -12.83 4.82 -7.89
C PRO A 565 -13.23 3.34 -7.91
N ALA A 566 -14.54 3.07 -7.75
CA ALA A 566 -15.05 1.71 -7.59
C ALA A 566 -14.68 0.78 -8.76
N HIS A 567 -14.67 1.28 -10.01
CA HIS A 567 -14.27 0.47 -11.17
C HIS A 567 -12.78 0.11 -11.15
N TYR A 568 -11.89 1.02 -10.77
CA TYR A 568 -10.46 0.74 -10.58
C TYR A 568 -10.26 -0.32 -9.50
N ARG A 569 -10.92 -0.16 -8.35
CA ARG A 569 -10.87 -1.13 -7.24
C ARG A 569 -11.36 -2.51 -7.68
N ARG A 570 -12.44 -2.59 -8.45
CA ARG A 570 -12.96 -3.87 -8.99
C ARG A 570 -11.99 -4.51 -9.98
N SER A 571 -11.26 -3.74 -10.78
CA SER A 571 -10.23 -4.30 -11.68
C SER A 571 -9.10 -4.96 -10.89
N PHE A 572 -8.65 -4.31 -9.81
CA PHE A 572 -7.62 -4.86 -8.93
C PHE A 572 -8.11 -6.01 -8.05
N SER A 573 -9.37 -6.00 -7.61
CA SER A 573 -9.90 -7.07 -6.73
C SER A 573 -9.87 -8.44 -7.38
N ILE A 574 -9.90 -8.51 -8.71
CA ILE A 574 -9.84 -9.76 -9.49
C ILE A 574 -8.48 -10.00 -10.15
N MET A 575 -7.50 -9.11 -9.94
CA MET A 575 -6.17 -9.26 -10.53
C MET A 575 -5.50 -10.49 -9.91
N PRO A 576 -4.98 -11.44 -10.71
CA PRO A 576 -4.41 -12.67 -10.17
C PRO A 576 -2.99 -12.42 -9.64
N PHE A 577 -2.91 -11.75 -8.49
CA PHE A 577 -1.67 -11.55 -7.74
C PHE A 577 -1.34 -12.77 -6.88
N ASP A 578 -0.10 -12.79 -6.41
CA ASP A 578 0.38 -13.69 -5.36
C ASP A 578 1.48 -13.01 -4.53
N LYS A 579 2.16 -13.78 -3.68
CA LYS A 579 3.16 -13.26 -2.73
C LYS A 579 4.34 -12.54 -3.37
N ASP A 580 4.72 -12.88 -4.61
CA ASP A 580 5.83 -12.21 -5.32
C ASP A 580 5.33 -11.21 -6.38
N SER A 581 4.04 -10.88 -6.39
CA SER A 581 3.54 -9.75 -7.17
C SER A 581 3.94 -8.42 -6.52
N VAL A 582 4.43 -7.50 -7.35
CA VAL A 582 4.82 -6.15 -6.93
C VAL A 582 4.09 -5.08 -7.73
N PHE A 583 3.82 -3.99 -7.04
CA PHE A 583 3.23 -2.78 -7.56
C PHE A 583 4.29 -1.67 -7.45
N ILE A 584 4.75 -1.16 -8.59
CA ILE A 584 5.75 -0.10 -8.65
C ILE A 584 5.15 1.18 -9.21
N ARG A 585 5.52 2.30 -8.57
CA ARG A 585 5.05 3.63 -8.94
C ARG A 585 6.08 4.68 -8.57
N THR A 586 5.91 5.88 -9.11
CA THR A 586 6.64 7.06 -8.66
C THR A 586 5.68 8.05 -8.02
N LEU A 587 6.21 8.84 -7.09
CA LEU A 587 5.53 10.01 -6.55
C LEU A 587 6.38 11.22 -6.88
N SER A 588 5.78 12.36 -7.17
CA SER A 588 6.47 13.62 -7.44
C SER A 588 6.36 14.61 -6.29
N SER A 589 7.49 15.26 -5.96
CA SER A 589 7.47 16.43 -5.08
C SER A 589 8.63 17.34 -5.40
N PRO A 590 8.40 18.66 -5.61
CA PRO A 590 9.49 19.64 -5.72
C PRO A 590 10.45 19.58 -4.52
N ARG A 591 9.95 19.16 -3.34
CA ARG A 591 10.73 19.02 -2.11
C ARG A 591 11.75 17.87 -2.15
N TRP A 592 11.57 16.90 -3.05
CA TRP A 592 12.51 15.80 -3.28
C TRP A 592 13.57 16.16 -4.33
N GLY A 593 13.29 17.16 -5.18
CA GLY A 593 14.20 17.62 -6.22
C GLY A 593 15.36 18.41 -5.63
N ARG A 594 16.58 17.87 -5.74
CA ARG A 594 17.81 18.67 -5.81
C ARG A 594 18.16 18.88 -7.29
N ARG A 595 18.83 20.00 -7.63
CA ARG A 595 19.30 20.27 -9.00
C ARG A 595 20.06 19.04 -9.51
N GLY A 596 19.66 18.50 -10.66
CA GLY A 596 20.30 17.35 -11.30
C GLY A 596 19.79 15.93 -10.94
N VAL A 597 19.24 15.68 -9.74
CA VAL A 597 19.07 14.30 -9.21
C VAL A 597 17.79 13.59 -9.70
N SER A 598 16.60 14.01 -9.24
CA SER A 598 15.26 13.60 -9.70
C SER A 598 14.28 14.16 -8.66
N TYR A 599 13.09 14.64 -9.06
CA TYR A 599 12.04 15.03 -8.12
C TYR A 599 11.04 13.90 -7.83
N PHE A 600 11.32 12.69 -8.33
CA PHE A 600 10.52 11.50 -8.10
C PHE A 600 11.04 10.68 -6.92
N HIS A 601 10.12 10.21 -6.09
CA HIS A 601 10.35 9.13 -5.13
C HIS A 601 9.85 7.81 -5.74
N TYR A 602 10.70 6.79 -5.71
CA TYR A 602 10.44 5.48 -6.33
C TYR A 602 9.85 4.57 -5.26
N ASN A 603 8.61 4.13 -5.46
CA ASN A 603 7.87 3.36 -4.48
C ASN A 603 7.61 1.94 -4.98
N LEU A 604 7.91 0.98 -4.11
CA LEU A 604 7.64 -0.44 -4.29
C LEU A 604 6.64 -0.86 -3.21
N GLU A 605 5.61 -1.58 -3.62
CA GLU A 605 4.60 -2.14 -2.74
C GLU A 605 4.31 -3.59 -3.13
N ASN A 606 4.00 -4.46 -2.17
CA ASN A 606 3.49 -5.79 -2.49
C ASN A 606 2.10 -5.66 -3.12
N ALA A 607 1.85 -6.31 -4.26
CA ALA A 607 0.61 -6.09 -5.01
C ALA A 607 -0.64 -6.64 -4.29
N LEU A 608 -0.53 -7.74 -3.53
CA LEU A 608 -1.63 -8.23 -2.68
C LEU A 608 -1.94 -7.24 -1.54
N PHE A 609 -0.91 -6.60 -0.99
CA PHE A 609 -1.11 -5.53 -0.02
C PHE A 609 -1.80 -4.32 -0.68
N HIS A 610 -1.34 -3.89 -1.85
CA HIS A 610 -2.00 -2.82 -2.60
C HIS A 610 -3.47 -3.15 -2.89
N GLN A 611 -3.74 -4.37 -3.38
CA GLN A 611 -5.09 -4.87 -3.65
C GLN A 611 -5.99 -4.80 -2.42
N ARG A 612 -5.53 -5.27 -1.26
CA ARG A 612 -6.27 -5.18 0.01
C ARG A 612 -6.47 -3.72 0.45
N MET A 613 -5.40 -2.93 0.41
CA MET A 613 -5.39 -1.52 0.80
C MET A 613 -6.45 -0.70 0.08
N ILE A 614 -6.52 -0.82 -1.25
CA ILE A 614 -7.51 -0.06 -2.03
C ILE A 614 -8.93 -0.59 -1.85
N GLN A 615 -9.14 -1.86 -1.47
CA GLN A 615 -10.49 -2.36 -1.13
C GLN A 615 -11.00 -1.78 0.19
N GLU A 616 -10.14 -1.67 1.20
CA GLU A 616 -10.49 -1.30 2.58
C GLU A 616 -10.84 0.20 2.78
N ARG A 617 -10.99 0.98 1.70
CA ARG A 617 -11.20 2.45 1.74
C ARG A 617 -10.15 3.17 2.59
N LEU A 618 -8.90 2.69 2.60
CA LEU A 618 -7.76 3.51 3.00
C LEU A 618 -7.82 4.78 2.15
N PRO A 619 -7.79 6.00 2.74
CA PRO A 619 -7.44 7.14 1.93
C PRO A 619 -6.06 6.80 1.36
N SER A 620 -5.84 7.06 0.07
CA SER A 620 -4.49 7.00 -0.46
C SER A 620 -3.56 7.72 0.54
N PRO A 621 -2.38 7.19 0.86
CA PRO A 621 -1.40 7.93 1.67
C PRO A 621 -1.09 9.31 1.08
N LEU A 622 -1.54 9.57 -0.16
CA LEU A 622 -1.63 10.88 -0.77
C LEU A 622 -2.96 11.55 -0.41
N PRO A 623 -2.94 12.66 0.35
CA PRO A 623 -4.13 13.48 0.56
C PRO A 623 -4.76 13.81 -0.80
N LYS A 624 -6.11 13.75 -0.89
CA LYS A 624 -6.83 14.39 -2.00
C LYS A 624 -6.32 15.83 -2.12
N GLY A 625 -5.52 16.10 -3.15
CA GLY A 625 -4.89 17.40 -3.33
C GLY A 625 -3.44 17.53 -2.85
N PHE A 626 -2.60 16.49 -2.94
CA PHE A 626 -1.16 16.70 -3.15
C PHE A 626 -0.96 17.34 -4.54
N ARG A 627 -1.40 18.60 -4.66
CA ARG A 627 -1.27 19.44 -5.85
C ARG A 627 0.14 20.00 -5.85
N GLY A 628 1.04 19.35 -6.59
CA GLY A 628 2.08 20.10 -7.28
C GLY A 628 1.37 21.10 -8.20
N TYR A 629 1.40 22.38 -7.83
CA TYR A 629 0.92 23.51 -8.63
C TYR A 629 -0.62 23.62 -8.84
N LYS A 630 -1.24 24.51 -8.06
CA LYS A 630 -2.45 25.22 -8.48
C LYS A 630 -1.96 26.52 -9.14
N GLY A 631 -2.13 26.63 -10.45
CA GLY A 631 -1.68 27.79 -11.21
C GLY A 631 -2.19 29.11 -10.64
N GLY A 632 -1.28 30.08 -10.55
CA GLY A 632 -1.54 31.49 -10.80
C GLY A 632 -2.39 32.31 -9.82
N LYS A 633 -2.91 31.76 -8.71
CA LYS A 633 -3.53 32.61 -7.66
C LYS A 633 -3.12 32.16 -6.27
N ARG A 634 -2.44 33.06 -5.55
CA ARG A 634 -2.08 32.95 -4.12
C ARG A 634 -3.35 32.74 -3.29
N TYR A 635 -3.61 31.51 -2.85
CA TYR A 635 -4.44 31.33 -1.66
C TYR A 635 -3.50 31.46 -0.45
N LYS A 636 -3.60 32.59 0.25
CA LYS A 636 -3.00 32.81 1.57
C LYS A 636 -3.60 31.80 2.55
N LEU A 637 -2.96 30.64 2.72
CA LEU A 637 -3.01 29.94 3.99
C LEU A 637 -1.87 30.51 4.83
N ARG A 638 -2.19 31.49 5.68
CA ARG A 638 -1.32 31.96 6.76
C ARG A 638 -1.03 30.76 7.67
N TYR A 639 0.04 30.03 7.40
CA TYR A 639 0.74 29.25 8.42
C TYR A 639 1.91 30.12 8.87
N GLN A 640 1.80 30.62 10.11
CA GLN A 640 2.83 31.37 10.79
C GLN A 640 4.14 30.56 10.81
N PHE A 641 5.12 31.02 10.04
CA PHE A 641 6.52 30.82 10.31
C PHE A 641 7.14 32.22 10.34
N ARG A 642 7.19 32.83 11.53
CA ARG A 642 8.12 33.92 11.79
C ARG A 642 9.27 33.36 12.62
N HIS A 643 10.46 33.63 12.10
CA HIS A 643 11.79 33.57 12.74
C HIS A 643 12.29 32.22 13.25
N VAL A 644 13.18 31.61 12.46
CA VAL A 644 14.58 31.37 12.87
C VAL A 644 15.43 31.47 11.60
N GLY A 645 16.32 32.47 11.54
CA GLY A 645 17.26 32.64 10.44
C GLY A 645 18.35 31.57 10.48
N ILE A 646 18.78 31.09 9.32
CA ILE A 646 19.99 30.29 9.18
C ILE A 646 20.83 30.92 8.07
N ARG A 647 21.83 31.71 8.48
CA ARG A 647 23.05 31.97 7.70
C ARG A 647 24.00 30.78 7.92
N HIS A 648 24.67 30.38 6.83
CA HIS A 648 25.89 29.58 6.74
C HIS A 648 25.89 28.15 7.33
N ILE A 649 26.14 27.17 6.44
CA ILE A 649 27.21 26.15 6.51
C ILE A 649 27.19 25.47 5.13
N MET A 650 28.05 25.96 4.23
CA MET A 650 28.54 25.22 3.06
C MET A 650 30.06 25.25 3.19
N GLU A 651 30.62 24.20 3.79
CA GLU A 651 31.99 23.70 3.52
C GLU A 651 32.29 22.53 4.46
N ARG A 652 32.97 21.52 3.89
CA ARG A 652 33.38 20.22 4.46
C ARG A 652 32.52 19.05 4.01
N PHE A 653 32.75 18.65 2.76
CA PHE A 653 32.94 17.25 2.35
C PHE A 653 33.67 17.25 0.99
N ARG A 654 34.96 17.61 1.01
CA ARG A 654 35.94 17.22 -0.01
C ARG A 654 36.98 16.37 0.71
N GLN A 655 37.08 15.10 0.31
CA GLN A 655 38.29 14.29 0.08
C GLN A 655 37.93 12.78 0.15
N PRO A 656 38.55 11.92 -0.68
CA PRO A 656 38.03 10.62 -1.12
C PRO A 656 38.52 9.41 -0.31
N VAL A 657 37.88 8.27 -0.55
CA VAL A 657 38.21 6.96 0.01
C VAL A 657 38.98 6.13 -1.02
N GLY A 658 40.15 5.61 -0.63
CA GLY A 658 40.92 4.53 -1.26
C GLY A 658 42.03 4.14 -0.27
N THR A 659 42.52 2.92 -0.10
CA THR A 659 42.36 1.58 -0.68
C THR A 659 42.87 0.57 0.38
N ALA A 660 42.59 -0.72 0.20
CA ALA A 660 42.87 -1.80 1.16
C ALA A 660 44.38 -2.18 1.28
N PRO A 661 44.79 -3.10 2.19
CA PRO A 661 46.06 -3.07 2.94
C PRO A 661 47.21 -3.87 2.32
N LYS A 662 48.45 -3.54 2.70
CA LYS A 662 49.64 -4.44 2.67
C LYS A 662 50.62 -4.10 3.82
N PHE A 663 51.38 -5.14 4.17
CA PHE A 663 52.19 -5.42 5.35
C PHE A 663 53.43 -4.54 5.63
N SER A 664 53.91 -4.69 6.88
CA SER A 664 55.31 -4.56 7.39
C SER A 664 55.93 -3.15 7.34
N LEU A 665 56.79 -2.69 8.24
CA LEU A 665 57.50 -3.16 9.44
C LEU A 665 58.18 -1.87 9.98
N ILE A 666 58.48 -1.81 11.29
CA ILE A 666 59.43 -0.85 11.91
C ILE A 666 58.89 0.60 11.95
N GLY A 667 58.96 1.40 13.01
CA GLY A 667 59.67 1.41 14.27
C GLY A 667 59.72 2.87 14.71
N PHE A 668 59.78 3.09 16.02
CA PHE A 668 60.06 4.35 16.73
C PHE A 668 58.93 5.38 17.00
N SER A 669 58.87 5.63 18.31
CA SER A 669 58.25 6.68 19.13
C SER A 669 59.14 7.95 19.11
N PRO A 670 58.87 8.99 19.93
CA PRO A 670 57.78 9.96 19.93
C PRO A 670 58.37 11.41 19.84
N SER A 671 57.59 12.41 20.28
CA SER A 671 57.99 13.81 20.54
C SER A 671 57.84 14.77 19.35
N TRP A 672 57.53 16.06 19.47
CA TRP A 672 56.82 16.92 20.44
C TRP A 672 56.67 18.29 19.72
N ILE A 673 56.06 19.31 20.38
CA ILE A 673 56.13 20.77 20.08
C ILE A 673 55.05 21.31 19.10
N GLN A 674 53.91 21.80 19.65
CA GLN A 674 53.55 23.23 19.92
C GLN A 674 53.06 23.94 18.64
N LYS A 675 51.88 24.56 18.55
CA LYS A 675 51.09 25.41 19.47
C LYS A 675 49.60 25.23 19.20
#